data_AF-A0A1M7Z7E7-F1
#
_entry.id   AF-A0A1M7Z7E7-F1
#
_cell.length_a   1.000
_cell.length_b   1.000
_cell.length_c   1.000
_cell.angle_alpha   90.00
_cell.angle_beta   90.00
_cell.angle_gamma   90.00
#
_symmetry.space_group_name_H-M   'P 1'
#
loop_
_entity.id
_entity.type
_entity.pdbx_description
1 polymer ?
#
loop_
_entity_poly.entity_id
_entity_poly.type
_entity_poly.pdbx_seq_one_letter_code
_entity_poly.pdbx_strand_id
1 'polypeptide(L)'
;MFLLGMINMFIIFQVQSQNERNLGKIHFNGSPDIILSATESNGAFTYVLENESEKSELFTFTLYDNSYENFRTAVKQKLIDVQSVAEPTPEILNRYFFYFQNQTHFQVLEKPGGLAMKMDFNDTLVVYGFKYANLSHVKKKDVANFLASLEYQNFDPANFDENPWDPAVYSNFIFLKGIKAGVNEKELTFKAFEYKLSEIEKFKPHSLRWSELYKEIQYRYYLFTIRGIEEKVETIRKGGKSISEKKLDISILKKEVDGLVLKETMLIDTIAILANSVRALEIEKVLYSKENTSIKIWTLPEGFSLADTIDQKEYIQKFSNILTRANQIDSSVHVNPIPNLDGNLSKSDLESKYGENLRILESAQASLDRFNAIDPKIRELKDIMARMDVILESSQFRINEIRDSLKSENENLKNLEEKIQDSIKVQIEALKKSNKFNFVPTTIQIEINRGYLENIVIEGDAFTYVEPAIASFADGVSFSKTKIKFVNDYPLGISSKLDIEKLGEIKIYSRNGDGQINFEMRLGNLISNIVEILALDRTDYSPKDSAYTIKMKESSSIDFPKPNSKEILQMKVFSDFIGLNEENPNGLIQLEIDKEIPLVTKRIAQPYVWRPFRWAINKYGNIGYFNFFKPKFVLSKVEDNNRYLHPKEFIEYDEAGKPIPPGNLGVTTLDLKLYERFVIGTELNLLLYNIPYGKSTFLINAGMHFGRTDFVSYDTIPEITIKPREYTNTYQPSIEGLWRISGDERYGFEFAYGVNWVISDQQNFTQRSNTFGIDNFKDFKDLDKQYAIQRVTLLAYLNVNQNREGRLFFRYRSNSQWRFFKNNYSQLQIGYTTSLTKRVD
;
A
#
# COMPACT_ATOMS: atom_id res chain seq x y z
N MET A 1 46.89 5.62 0.92
CA MET A 1 47.39 6.98 0.63
C MET A 1 46.37 7.88 -0.07
N PHE A 2 45.72 7.44 -1.15
CA PHE A 2 44.72 8.25 -1.89
C PHE A 2 43.48 8.67 -1.05
N LEU A 3 43.03 7.83 -0.09
CA LEU A 3 41.87 8.12 0.78
C LEU A 3 42.20 9.10 1.94
N LEU A 4 43.42 9.05 2.50
CA LEU A 4 43.91 10.06 3.45
C LEU A 4 44.16 11.42 2.77
N GLY A 5 44.51 11.40 1.48
CA GLY A 5 44.59 12.59 0.65
C GLY A 5 43.23 13.23 0.38
N MET A 6 42.17 12.43 0.16
CA MET A 6 40.82 12.94 -0.09
C MET A 6 40.12 13.49 1.16
N ILE A 7 40.39 12.93 2.35
CA ILE A 7 39.88 13.46 3.64
C ILE A 7 40.56 14.79 3.99
N ASN A 8 41.86 14.94 3.71
CA ASN A 8 42.56 16.22 3.87
C ASN A 8 42.13 17.28 2.84
N MET A 9 41.68 16.87 1.66
CA MET A 9 41.31 17.80 0.57
C MET A 9 39.87 18.32 0.68
N PHE A 10 38.94 17.58 1.33
CA PHE A 10 37.56 18.04 1.59
C PHE A 10 37.47 19.06 2.76
N ILE A 11 38.46 19.07 3.66
CA ILE A 11 38.59 20.03 4.77
C ILE A 11 38.97 21.43 4.29
N ILE A 12 39.47 21.57 3.05
CA ILE A 12 40.12 22.80 2.57
C ILE A 12 39.18 23.74 1.80
N PHE A 13 37.97 23.32 1.36
CA PHE A 13 37.23 24.06 0.33
C PHE A 13 35.91 24.78 0.70
N GLN A 14 35.51 24.92 1.97
CA GLN A 14 34.27 25.66 2.31
C GLN A 14 34.41 26.69 3.44
N VAL A 15 35.51 27.44 3.42
CA VAL A 15 35.62 28.74 4.09
C VAL A 15 35.61 29.81 3.02
N GLN A 16 34.44 30.38 2.71
CA GLN A 16 34.31 31.74 2.15
C GLN A 16 32.82 32.17 2.12
N SER A 17 32.33 32.57 3.29
CA SER A 17 31.29 33.59 3.59
C SER A 17 30.56 33.21 4.89
N GLN A 18 30.39 34.04 5.94
CA GLN A 18 30.83 35.37 6.38
C GLN A 18 30.48 35.43 7.88
N ASN A 19 31.14 36.16 8.79
CA ASN A 19 32.45 36.81 8.77
C ASN A 19 32.96 37.11 10.20
N GLU A 20 32.32 36.59 11.25
CA GLU A 20 32.73 36.88 12.64
C GLU A 20 32.42 35.67 13.52
N ARG A 21 33.45 35.13 14.17
CA ARG A 21 33.40 33.95 15.03
C ARG A 21 33.55 34.41 16.48
N ASN A 22 32.46 34.44 17.24
CA ASN A 22 32.52 34.77 18.66
C ASN A 22 33.19 33.61 19.44
N LEU A 23 34.25 33.91 20.18
CA LEU A 23 35.08 32.95 20.92
C LEU A 23 34.72 32.89 22.41
N GLY A 24 33.82 33.77 22.88
CA GLY A 24 33.29 33.78 24.24
C GLY A 24 33.67 35.02 25.05
N LYS A 25 33.35 34.98 26.36
CA LYS A 25 33.63 36.04 27.35
C LYS A 25 34.11 35.44 28.68
N ILE A 26 34.97 36.13 29.41
CA ILE A 26 35.49 35.73 30.73
C ILE A 26 35.67 36.94 31.66
N HIS A 27 35.49 36.76 32.96
CA HIS A 27 35.78 37.80 33.95
C HIS A 27 37.28 38.04 34.10
N PHE A 28 37.67 39.30 34.09
CA PHE A 28 39.05 39.72 34.04
C PHE A 28 39.64 39.94 35.44
N ASN A 29 40.72 39.21 35.73
CA ASN A 29 41.47 39.24 36.99
C ASN A 29 40.60 39.03 38.26
N GLY A 30 39.53 38.24 38.13
CA GLY A 30 38.62 37.93 39.24
C GLY A 30 37.65 39.05 39.61
N SER A 31 37.65 40.18 38.89
CA SER A 31 36.62 41.20 39.04
C SER A 31 35.34 40.77 38.33
N PRO A 32 34.18 40.73 39.00
CA PRO A 32 32.92 40.33 38.38
C PRO A 32 32.43 41.35 37.35
N ASP A 33 32.76 42.63 37.53
CA ASP A 33 32.20 43.70 36.70
C ASP A 33 33.01 43.97 35.44
N ILE A 34 34.18 43.34 35.27
CA ILE A 34 35.06 43.56 34.13
C ILE A 34 35.19 42.28 33.33
N ILE A 35 34.81 42.33 32.05
CA ILE A 35 34.75 41.18 31.16
C ILE A 35 35.71 41.37 30.00
N LEU A 36 36.52 40.35 29.74
CA LEU A 36 37.27 40.19 28.50
C LEU A 36 36.49 39.27 27.56
N SER A 37 36.19 39.73 26.37
CA SER A 37 35.57 38.94 25.30
C SER A 37 36.46 38.85 24.09
N ALA A 38 36.24 37.85 23.25
CA ALA A 38 37.03 37.64 22.05
C ALA A 38 36.14 37.25 20.88
N THR A 39 36.40 37.85 19.73
CA THR A 39 35.80 37.51 18.43
C THR A 39 36.91 37.34 17.41
N GLU A 40 36.73 36.46 16.44
CA GLU A 40 37.65 36.29 15.32
C GLU A 40 36.91 36.64 14.03
N SER A 41 37.34 37.71 13.38
CA SER A 41 36.84 38.10 12.07
C SER A 41 38.01 38.19 11.11
N ASN A 42 37.95 37.45 10.00
CA ASN A 42 38.99 37.46 8.96
C ASN A 42 40.42 37.16 9.50
N GLY A 43 40.54 36.25 10.46
CA GLY A 43 41.81 35.88 11.09
C GLY A 43 42.35 36.92 12.07
N ALA A 44 41.63 38.02 12.27
CA ALA A 44 41.92 39.03 13.28
C ALA A 44 41.13 38.69 14.55
N PHE A 45 41.83 38.49 15.65
CA PHE A 45 41.24 38.22 16.95
C PHE A 45 41.04 39.54 17.68
N THR A 46 39.80 40.01 17.73
CA THR A 46 39.42 41.22 18.43
C THR A 46 39.04 40.86 19.85
N TYR A 47 39.83 41.37 20.79
CA TYR A 47 39.61 41.23 22.22
C TYR A 47 39.05 42.54 22.76
N VAL A 48 37.92 42.46 23.43
CA VAL A 48 37.22 43.62 24.01
C VAL A 48 37.17 43.44 25.50
N LEU A 49 37.80 44.35 26.25
CA LEU A 49 37.63 44.47 27.69
C LEU A 49 36.57 45.54 27.98
N GLU A 50 35.50 45.16 28.66
CA GLU A 50 34.36 46.02 28.97
C GLU A 50 34.01 45.97 30.45
N ASN A 51 33.56 47.10 31.01
CA ASN A 51 32.91 47.14 32.33
C ASN A 51 31.41 46.89 32.11
N GLU A 52 30.94 45.74 32.53
CA GLU A 52 29.58 45.28 32.27
C GLU A 52 28.54 46.08 33.06
N SER A 53 28.86 46.49 34.29
CA SER A 53 27.94 47.28 35.14
C SER A 53 27.67 48.67 34.56
N GLU A 54 28.68 49.27 33.93
CA GLU A 54 28.60 50.60 33.32
C GLU A 54 28.30 50.52 31.80
N LYS A 55 28.34 49.33 31.21
CA LYS A 55 28.23 49.06 29.76
C LYS A 55 29.20 49.89 28.92
N SER A 56 30.39 50.13 29.45
CA SER A 56 31.43 50.90 28.78
C SER A 56 32.56 49.98 28.36
N GLU A 57 32.97 50.07 27.11
CA GLU A 57 34.21 49.48 26.64
C GLU A 57 35.40 50.18 27.30
N LEU A 58 36.21 49.42 28.03
CA LEU A 58 37.43 49.93 28.65
C LEU A 58 38.53 50.00 27.60
N PHE A 59 38.73 48.93 26.84
CA PHE A 59 39.57 48.93 25.66
C PHE A 59 39.28 47.76 24.73
N THR A 60 39.55 47.96 23.44
CA THR A 60 39.63 46.89 22.44
C THR A 60 41.00 46.84 21.81
N PHE A 61 41.46 45.64 21.51
CA PHE A 61 42.63 45.44 20.67
C PHE A 61 42.42 44.24 19.77
N THR A 62 42.98 44.33 18.56
CA THR A 62 42.89 43.26 17.57
C THR A 62 44.27 42.71 17.29
N LEU A 63 44.40 41.40 17.35
CA LEU A 63 45.62 40.69 17.04
C LEU A 63 45.45 39.87 15.77
N TYR A 64 46.27 40.20 14.79
CA TYR A 64 46.40 39.41 13.57
C TYR A 64 47.34 38.21 13.78
N ASP A 65 48.33 38.33 14.67
CA ASP A 65 49.17 37.24 15.15
C ASP A 65 48.83 36.95 16.61
N ASN A 66 47.79 36.13 16.79
CA ASN A 66 47.21 35.81 18.09
C ASN A 66 48.03 34.74 18.83
N SER A 67 49.28 35.06 19.15
CA SER A 67 50.14 34.28 20.03
C SER A 67 49.97 34.71 21.48
N TYR A 68 50.27 33.81 22.42
CA TYR A 68 50.13 34.12 23.84
C TYR A 68 50.97 35.34 24.25
N GLU A 69 52.20 35.48 23.78
CA GLU A 69 53.06 36.63 24.13
C GLU A 69 52.57 37.95 23.52
N ASN A 70 52.00 37.93 22.30
CA ASN A 70 51.40 39.12 21.69
C ASN A 70 50.10 39.52 22.42
N PHE A 71 49.24 38.54 22.73
CA PHE A 71 48.05 38.73 23.56
C PHE A 71 48.41 39.32 24.91
N ARG A 72 49.38 38.72 25.61
CA ARG A 72 49.86 39.19 26.90
C ARG A 72 50.42 40.61 26.81
N THR A 73 51.28 40.89 25.84
CA THR A 73 51.92 42.21 25.68
C THR A 73 50.89 43.30 25.35
N ALA A 74 49.92 43.00 24.47
CA ALA A 74 48.86 43.93 24.11
C ALA A 74 47.93 44.23 25.30
N VAL A 75 47.54 43.22 26.07
CA VAL A 75 46.72 43.41 27.29
C VAL A 75 47.46 44.27 28.30
N LYS A 76 48.74 43.98 28.57
CA LYS A 76 49.57 44.76 29.50
C LYS A 76 49.69 46.23 29.07
N GLN A 77 49.98 46.47 27.79
CA GLN A 77 50.13 47.82 27.28
C GLN A 77 48.83 48.62 27.40
N LYS A 78 47.68 48.00 27.13
CA LYS A 78 46.37 48.65 27.24
C LYS A 78 45.91 48.89 28.67
N LEU A 79 46.33 48.06 29.63
CA LEU A 79 46.02 48.26 31.04
C LEU A 79 46.76 49.44 31.67
N ILE A 80 47.96 49.79 31.17
CA ILE A 80 48.68 50.99 31.64
C ILE A 80 47.87 52.26 31.36
N ASP A 81 47.14 52.28 30.23
CA ASP A 81 46.27 53.40 29.85
C ASP A 81 44.99 53.47 30.71
N VAL A 82 44.61 52.37 31.35
CA VAL A 82 43.39 52.25 32.19
C VAL A 82 43.81 52.08 33.65
N GLN A 83 44.13 53.20 34.29
CA GLN A 83 44.71 53.29 35.65
C GLN A 83 43.89 52.65 36.78
N SER A 84 42.64 52.24 36.51
CA SER A 84 41.70 51.68 37.49
C SER A 84 41.67 50.14 37.55
N VAL A 85 42.42 49.42 36.70
CA VAL A 85 42.38 47.94 36.65
C VAL A 85 43.74 47.34 36.99
N ALA A 86 43.77 46.44 37.98
CA ALA A 86 45.01 45.76 38.40
C ALA A 86 45.52 44.79 37.32
N GLU A 87 46.83 44.82 37.05
CA GLU A 87 47.47 43.97 36.04
C GLU A 87 47.40 42.48 36.41
N PRO A 88 46.88 41.60 35.53
CA PRO A 88 46.83 40.16 35.83
C PRO A 88 48.21 39.50 35.77
N THR A 89 48.37 38.42 36.53
CA THR A 89 49.60 37.62 36.46
C THR A 89 49.71 36.91 35.09
N PRO A 90 50.94 36.56 34.63
CA PRO A 90 51.12 35.85 33.37
C PRO A 90 50.32 34.53 33.32
N GLU A 91 50.27 33.79 34.42
CA GLU A 91 49.57 32.50 34.44
C GLU A 91 48.06 32.64 34.18
N ILE A 92 47.44 33.72 34.68
CA ILE A 92 46.03 34.05 34.43
C ILE A 92 45.81 34.40 32.96
N LEU A 93 46.68 35.22 32.37
CA LEU A 93 46.59 35.58 30.94
C LEU A 93 46.74 34.35 30.04
N ASN A 94 47.58 33.37 30.41
CA ASN A 94 47.73 32.13 29.63
C ASN A 94 46.45 31.30 29.66
N ARG A 95 45.77 31.24 30.81
CA ARG A 95 44.47 30.55 30.93
C ARG A 95 43.40 31.24 30.09
N TYR A 96 43.37 32.56 30.06
CA TYR A 96 42.44 33.33 29.23
C TYR A 96 42.67 33.09 27.75
N PHE A 97 43.93 33.15 27.32
CA PHE A 97 44.31 32.83 25.95
C PHE A 97 43.93 31.40 25.56
N PHE A 98 44.22 30.41 26.41
CA PHE A 98 43.85 29.01 26.20
C PHE A 98 42.33 28.81 26.18
N TYR A 99 41.57 29.53 27.01
CA TYR A 99 40.11 29.48 27.02
C TYR A 99 39.53 29.87 25.66
N PHE A 100 39.96 31.02 25.10
CA PHE A 100 39.46 31.47 23.79
C PHE A 100 39.97 30.64 22.61
N GLN A 101 41.14 30.01 22.75
CA GLN A 101 41.69 29.10 21.74
C GLN A 101 40.90 27.78 21.63
N ASN A 102 40.33 27.26 22.74
CA ASN A 102 39.70 25.94 22.77
C ASN A 102 38.17 25.94 22.65
N GLN A 103 37.52 27.11 22.59
CA GLN A 103 36.08 27.24 22.33
C GLN A 103 35.77 27.00 20.83
N THR A 104 35.94 25.76 20.38
CA THR A 104 35.42 25.26 19.09
C THR A 104 34.57 24.01 19.34
N HIS A 105 33.34 24.20 19.80
CA HIS A 105 32.37 23.10 19.93
C HIS A 105 31.22 23.30 18.95
N PHE A 106 31.22 22.45 17.93
CA PHE A 106 30.26 22.34 16.84
C PHE A 106 28.80 22.44 17.31
N GLN A 107 28.11 23.53 16.95
CA GLN A 107 26.66 23.52 16.87
C GLN A 107 26.26 23.13 15.45
N VAL A 108 25.99 21.85 15.23
CA VAL A 108 25.23 21.42 14.06
C VAL A 108 23.79 21.89 14.29
N LEU A 109 23.39 22.99 13.65
CA LEU A 109 21.99 23.42 13.61
C LEU A 109 21.15 22.26 13.10
N GLU A 110 20.19 21.87 13.93
CA GLU A 110 19.34 20.71 13.71
C GLU A 110 18.37 21.01 12.58
N LYS A 111 18.81 20.80 11.33
CA LYS A 111 17.89 20.85 10.19
C LYS A 111 17.12 19.53 10.19
N PRO A 112 15.78 19.55 10.31
CA PRO A 112 14.99 18.34 10.16
C PRO A 112 15.34 17.68 8.83
N GLY A 113 15.51 16.36 8.83
CA GLY A 113 15.72 15.61 7.60
C GLY A 113 14.58 15.92 6.63
N GLY A 114 14.93 16.35 5.41
CA GLY A 114 13.92 16.59 4.37
C GLY A 114 13.12 15.33 4.06
N LEU A 115 12.02 15.45 3.32
CA LEU A 115 11.23 14.29 2.92
C LEU A 115 12.07 13.30 2.08
N ALA A 116 11.98 12.02 2.41
CA ALA A 116 12.60 10.93 1.66
C ALA A 116 11.67 10.44 0.56
N MET A 117 10.43 10.13 0.95
CA MET A 117 9.42 9.57 0.08
C MET A 117 8.03 9.88 0.62
N LYS A 118 7.02 9.79 -0.24
CA LYS A 118 5.60 9.83 0.11
C LYS A 118 4.92 8.59 -0.44
N MET A 119 4.04 7.96 0.35
CA MET A 119 3.18 6.88 -0.14
C MET A 119 1.73 7.31 -0.09
N ASP A 120 1.02 7.08 -1.19
CA ASP A 120 -0.43 7.25 -1.29
C ASP A 120 -1.11 5.87 -1.27
N PHE A 121 -2.26 5.76 -0.62
CA PHE A 121 -2.99 4.52 -0.37
C PHE A 121 -4.39 4.56 -0.98
N ASN A 122 -4.86 3.42 -1.48
CA ASN A 122 -6.22 3.24 -1.99
C ASN A 122 -7.22 3.01 -0.86
N ASP A 123 -8.40 3.63 -0.96
CA ASP A 123 -9.46 3.55 0.05
C ASP A 123 -10.28 2.25 -0.03
N THR A 124 -10.26 1.57 -1.18
CA THR A 124 -10.94 0.29 -1.38
C THR A 124 -10.15 -0.52 -2.39
N LEU A 125 -9.95 -1.81 -2.09
CA LEU A 125 -9.21 -2.71 -2.96
C LEU A 125 -9.84 -4.11 -3.00
N VAL A 126 -9.62 -4.81 -4.10
CA VAL A 126 -10.04 -6.20 -4.24
C VAL A 126 -8.98 -7.11 -3.63
N VAL A 127 -9.37 -7.92 -2.66
CA VAL A 127 -8.54 -8.96 -2.05
C VAL A 127 -9.10 -10.34 -2.36
N TYR A 128 -8.20 -11.33 -2.34
CA TYR A 128 -8.55 -12.70 -2.66
C TYR A 128 -8.46 -13.56 -1.40
N GLY A 129 -9.57 -14.18 -1.02
CA GLY A 129 -9.61 -15.15 0.07
C GLY A 129 -9.03 -16.49 -0.35
N PHE A 130 -7.93 -16.89 0.29
CA PHE A 130 -7.45 -18.26 0.27
C PHE A 130 -8.39 -19.21 1.02
N LYS A 131 -9.11 -18.73 2.05
CA LYS A 131 -10.12 -19.52 2.77
C LYS A 131 -11.53 -19.26 2.29
N TYR A 132 -11.69 -19.13 0.98
CA TYR A 132 -12.78 -19.80 0.26
C TYR A 132 -12.31 -20.32 -1.10
N ALA A 133 -10.99 -20.46 -1.35
CA ALA A 133 -10.42 -21.22 -2.47
C ALA A 133 -10.72 -22.72 -2.30
N ASN A 134 -12.00 -23.01 -2.16
CA ASN A 134 -12.67 -24.27 -2.14
C ASN A 134 -12.82 -24.78 -3.55
N LEU A 135 -12.04 -24.32 -4.53
CA LEU A 135 -11.87 -25.17 -5.70
C LEU A 135 -11.05 -26.42 -5.33
N SER A 136 -10.16 -26.35 -4.34
CA SER A 136 -9.51 -27.55 -3.79
C SER A 136 -10.43 -28.43 -2.93
N HIS A 137 -11.63 -27.94 -2.59
CA HIS A 137 -12.69 -28.78 -2.04
C HIS A 137 -13.97 -28.74 -2.89
N VAL A 138 -13.89 -28.33 -4.16
CA VAL A 138 -14.95 -28.63 -5.13
C VAL A 138 -14.92 -30.14 -5.16
N LYS A 139 -15.90 -30.72 -4.52
CA LYS A 139 -16.13 -32.14 -4.57
C LYS A 139 -16.85 -32.37 -5.88
N LYS A 140 -16.71 -33.59 -6.37
CA LYS A 140 -17.49 -34.12 -7.47
C LYS A 140 -18.98 -33.70 -7.41
N LYS A 141 -19.62 -33.78 -6.24
CA LYS A 141 -21.01 -33.34 -6.03
C LYS A 141 -21.28 -31.86 -6.35
N ASP A 142 -20.30 -30.98 -6.18
CA ASP A 142 -20.47 -29.55 -6.40
C ASP A 142 -20.46 -29.23 -7.90
N VAL A 143 -19.65 -29.98 -8.68
CA VAL A 143 -19.69 -29.98 -10.14
C VAL A 143 -21.01 -30.57 -10.64
N ALA A 144 -21.46 -31.69 -10.07
CA ALA A 144 -22.74 -32.32 -10.42
C ALA A 144 -23.93 -31.38 -10.16
N ASN A 145 -23.98 -30.74 -8.99
CA ASN A 145 -25.02 -29.78 -8.64
C ASN A 145 -25.02 -28.56 -9.58
N PHE A 146 -23.83 -28.10 -9.99
CA PHE A 146 -23.73 -27.02 -10.97
C PHE A 146 -24.28 -27.45 -12.33
N LEU A 147 -23.90 -28.62 -12.84
CA LEU A 147 -24.43 -29.17 -14.09
C LEU A 147 -25.96 -29.34 -14.04
N ALA A 148 -26.50 -29.80 -12.90
CA ALA A 148 -27.94 -29.89 -12.68
C ALA A 148 -28.65 -28.53 -12.66
N SER A 149 -28.00 -27.48 -12.13
CA SER A 149 -28.56 -26.13 -12.05
C SER A 149 -28.66 -25.41 -13.40
N LEU A 150 -27.98 -25.91 -14.44
CA LEU A 150 -27.99 -25.31 -15.78
C LEU A 150 -29.17 -25.81 -16.65
N GLU A 151 -30.23 -26.32 -16.02
CA GLU A 151 -31.43 -26.86 -16.66
C GLU A 151 -31.14 -27.93 -17.73
N TYR A 152 -30.08 -28.73 -17.51
CA TYR A 152 -29.68 -29.78 -18.42
C TYR A 152 -30.68 -30.96 -18.34
N GLN A 153 -31.67 -30.97 -19.25
CA GLN A 153 -32.82 -31.90 -19.23
C GLN A 153 -32.46 -33.40 -19.28
N ASN A 154 -31.21 -33.75 -19.59
CA ASN A 154 -30.70 -35.12 -19.65
C ASN A 154 -29.44 -35.33 -18.79
N PHE A 155 -29.22 -34.51 -17.75
CA PHE A 155 -28.16 -34.79 -16.78
C PHE A 155 -28.54 -36.03 -15.98
N ASP A 156 -27.76 -37.10 -16.10
CA ASP A 156 -27.84 -38.24 -15.19
C ASP A 156 -26.70 -38.15 -14.18
N PRO A 157 -26.99 -37.82 -12.91
CA PRO A 157 -25.98 -37.81 -11.86
C PRO A 157 -25.25 -39.14 -11.72
N ALA A 158 -25.88 -40.28 -12.05
CA ALA A 158 -25.26 -41.60 -11.97
C ALA A 158 -24.10 -41.75 -12.95
N ASN A 159 -24.25 -41.30 -14.19
CA ASN A 159 -23.18 -41.35 -15.20
C ASN A 159 -22.00 -40.43 -14.85
N PHE A 160 -22.29 -39.22 -14.32
CA PHE A 160 -21.25 -38.34 -13.78
C PHE A 160 -20.57 -38.97 -12.56
N ASP A 161 -21.29 -39.80 -11.81
CA ASP A 161 -20.74 -40.49 -10.66
C ASP A 161 -19.79 -41.64 -11.04
N GLU A 162 -20.02 -42.32 -12.15
CA GLU A 162 -19.15 -43.40 -12.61
C GLU A 162 -17.87 -42.90 -13.28
N ASN A 163 -18.00 -41.95 -14.21
CA ASN A 163 -16.84 -41.37 -14.90
C ASN A 163 -17.02 -39.88 -15.21
N PRO A 164 -16.70 -38.99 -14.26
CA PRO A 164 -16.80 -37.54 -14.43
C PRO A 164 -15.79 -36.95 -15.44
N TRP A 165 -14.92 -37.75 -16.03
CA TRP A 165 -13.97 -37.31 -17.07
C TRP A 165 -14.37 -37.80 -18.46
N ASP A 166 -15.44 -38.59 -18.57
CA ASP A 166 -15.96 -39.08 -19.84
C ASP A 166 -16.53 -37.91 -20.68
N PRO A 167 -15.99 -37.64 -21.89
CA PRO A 167 -16.55 -36.64 -22.78
C PRO A 167 -18.05 -36.85 -23.08
N ALA A 168 -18.55 -38.09 -23.02
CA ALA A 168 -19.96 -38.40 -23.23
C ALA A 168 -20.88 -37.71 -22.20
N VAL A 169 -20.42 -37.54 -20.96
CA VAL A 169 -21.15 -36.84 -19.87
C VAL A 169 -21.37 -35.36 -20.21
N TYR A 170 -20.48 -34.76 -21.02
CA TYR A 170 -20.50 -33.35 -21.41
C TYR A 170 -20.96 -33.12 -22.86
N SER A 171 -21.03 -34.17 -23.67
CA SER A 171 -21.35 -34.10 -25.10
C SER A 171 -22.67 -33.37 -25.38
N ASN A 172 -23.67 -33.55 -24.52
CA ASN A 172 -24.99 -32.93 -24.62
C ASN A 172 -25.04 -31.49 -24.10
N PHE A 173 -24.06 -31.06 -23.29
CA PHE A 173 -23.90 -29.65 -22.88
C PHE A 173 -23.58 -28.77 -24.10
N ILE A 174 -22.99 -29.38 -25.14
CA ILE A 174 -22.67 -28.79 -26.43
C ILE A 174 -23.78 -29.08 -27.47
N PHE A 175 -24.65 -30.07 -27.18
CA PHE A 175 -25.73 -30.53 -28.04
C PHE A 175 -27.13 -30.11 -27.57
N LEU A 176 -27.28 -28.90 -27.01
CA LEU A 176 -28.59 -28.26 -26.94
C LEU A 176 -29.09 -28.02 -28.38
N LYS A 177 -29.93 -28.95 -28.84
CA LYS A 177 -30.59 -28.99 -30.15
C LYS A 177 -31.30 -27.66 -30.43
N GLY A 178 -30.66 -26.81 -31.24
CA GLY A 178 -31.33 -25.59 -31.73
C GLY A 178 -30.65 -24.86 -32.88
N ILE A 179 -29.36 -25.11 -33.17
CA ILE A 179 -28.62 -24.23 -34.09
C ILE A 179 -28.31 -24.97 -35.40
N LYS A 180 -29.22 -24.81 -36.38
CA LYS A 180 -28.99 -25.06 -37.80
C LYS A 180 -28.18 -23.90 -38.40
N ALA A 181 -26.85 -23.98 -38.34
CA ALA A 181 -25.98 -23.30 -39.28
C ALA A 181 -24.68 -24.09 -39.40
N GLY A 182 -24.31 -24.44 -40.63
CA GLY A 182 -23.21 -25.35 -40.94
C GLY A 182 -21.83 -24.81 -40.54
N VAL A 183 -20.88 -25.77 -40.49
CA VAL A 183 -19.41 -25.67 -40.39
C VAL A 183 -18.78 -26.12 -39.05
N ASN A 184 -17.68 -26.87 -39.24
CA ASN A 184 -16.68 -27.52 -38.37
C ASN A 184 -16.21 -26.84 -37.06
N GLU A 185 -16.70 -25.67 -36.68
CA GLU A 185 -16.24 -24.97 -35.45
C GLU A 185 -16.68 -25.67 -34.16
N LYS A 186 -17.86 -26.32 -34.17
CA LYS A 186 -18.37 -27.12 -33.05
C LYS A 186 -17.43 -28.28 -32.71
N GLU A 187 -16.83 -28.87 -33.73
CA GLU A 187 -15.84 -29.94 -33.58
C GLU A 187 -14.52 -29.42 -33.00
N LEU A 188 -14.14 -28.18 -33.35
CA LEU A 188 -12.93 -27.52 -32.84
C LEU A 188 -13.03 -27.13 -31.37
N THR A 189 -14.20 -26.64 -30.92
CA THR A 189 -14.45 -26.30 -29.51
C THR A 189 -14.56 -27.54 -28.64
N PHE A 190 -15.17 -28.62 -29.15
CA PHE A 190 -15.24 -29.89 -28.45
C PHE A 190 -13.87 -30.55 -28.31
N LYS A 191 -13.08 -30.64 -29.39
CA LYS A 191 -11.71 -31.17 -29.35
C LYS A 191 -10.80 -30.37 -28.41
N ALA A 192 -10.98 -29.04 -28.33
CA ALA A 192 -10.25 -28.20 -27.38
C ALA A 192 -10.63 -28.50 -25.91
N PHE A 193 -11.91 -28.79 -25.65
CA PHE A 193 -12.38 -29.19 -24.32
C PHE A 193 -11.91 -30.60 -23.95
N GLU A 194 -11.98 -31.58 -24.86
CA GLU A 194 -11.41 -32.93 -24.66
C GLU A 194 -9.92 -32.87 -24.35
N TYR A 195 -9.17 -32.07 -25.13
CA TYR A 195 -7.75 -31.83 -24.86
C TYR A 195 -7.54 -31.26 -23.45
N LYS A 196 -8.35 -30.28 -23.02
CA LYS A 196 -8.25 -29.74 -21.66
C LYS A 196 -8.67 -30.72 -20.56
N LEU A 197 -9.69 -31.54 -20.77
CA LEU A 197 -10.03 -32.63 -19.85
C LEU A 197 -8.84 -33.57 -19.65
N SER A 198 -8.16 -33.96 -20.73
CA SER A 198 -6.97 -34.82 -20.66
C SER A 198 -5.79 -34.17 -19.93
N GLU A 199 -5.63 -32.84 -20.03
CA GLU A 199 -4.62 -32.09 -19.27
C GLU A 199 -4.98 -32.00 -17.78
N ILE A 200 -6.26 -31.78 -17.47
CA ILE A 200 -6.77 -31.71 -16.09
C ILE A 200 -6.56 -33.05 -15.38
N GLU A 201 -6.77 -34.17 -16.07
CA GLU A 201 -6.55 -35.52 -15.52
C GLU A 201 -5.10 -35.74 -15.05
N LYS A 202 -4.12 -35.09 -15.70
CA LYS A 202 -2.69 -35.23 -15.37
C LYS A 202 -2.28 -34.56 -14.05
N PHE A 203 -3.12 -33.71 -13.45
CA PHE A 203 -2.78 -33.07 -12.17
C PHE A 203 -2.64 -34.09 -11.03
N LYS A 204 -1.58 -33.97 -10.23
CA LYS A 204 -1.25 -34.91 -9.14
C LYS A 204 -1.97 -34.68 -7.80
N PRO A 205 -2.68 -33.56 -7.56
CA PRO A 205 -3.70 -33.50 -6.49
C PRO A 205 -5.13 -33.63 -7.04
N HIS A 206 -5.93 -34.56 -6.50
CA HIS A 206 -7.34 -34.78 -6.86
C HIS A 206 -8.21 -33.52 -6.70
N SER A 207 -7.98 -32.75 -5.64
CA SER A 207 -8.61 -31.46 -5.38
C SER A 207 -8.39 -30.44 -6.49
N LEU A 208 -7.20 -30.44 -7.09
CA LEU A 208 -6.86 -29.53 -8.17
C LEU A 208 -7.58 -29.92 -9.48
N ARG A 209 -7.82 -31.22 -9.70
CA ARG A 209 -8.56 -31.69 -10.89
C ARG A 209 -9.98 -31.11 -10.92
N TRP A 210 -10.72 -31.24 -9.82
CA TRP A 210 -12.09 -30.71 -9.73
C TRP A 210 -12.13 -29.19 -9.83
N SER A 211 -11.12 -28.51 -9.29
CA SER A 211 -11.01 -27.06 -9.40
C SER A 211 -10.93 -26.59 -10.83
N GLU A 212 -10.07 -27.23 -11.62
CA GLU A 212 -9.80 -26.84 -13.00
C GLU A 212 -10.95 -27.29 -13.91
N LEU A 213 -11.56 -28.44 -13.65
CA LEU A 213 -12.77 -28.87 -14.33
C LEU A 213 -13.92 -27.87 -14.16
N TYR A 214 -14.16 -27.43 -12.92
CA TYR A 214 -15.22 -26.47 -12.63
C TYR A 214 -15.01 -25.13 -13.36
N LYS A 215 -13.77 -24.63 -13.37
CA LYS A 215 -13.40 -23.41 -14.12
C LYS A 215 -13.63 -23.56 -15.62
N GLU A 216 -13.20 -24.69 -16.19
CA GLU A 216 -13.35 -24.93 -17.63
C GLU A 216 -14.83 -25.02 -18.03
N ILE A 217 -15.67 -25.72 -17.26
CA ILE A 217 -17.12 -25.78 -17.51
C ILE A 217 -17.74 -24.39 -17.46
N GLN A 218 -17.41 -23.57 -16.46
CA GLN A 218 -17.90 -22.19 -16.36
C GLN A 218 -17.46 -21.34 -17.56
N TYR A 219 -16.21 -21.47 -17.99
CA TYR A 219 -15.69 -20.74 -19.15
C TYR A 219 -16.42 -21.12 -20.44
N ARG A 220 -16.67 -22.42 -20.66
CA ARG A 220 -17.42 -22.89 -21.84
C ARG A 220 -18.87 -22.44 -21.81
N TYR A 221 -19.51 -22.47 -20.65
CA TYR A 221 -20.86 -21.95 -20.47
C TYR A 221 -20.92 -20.45 -20.81
N TYR A 222 -19.97 -19.66 -20.33
CA TYR A 222 -19.86 -18.23 -20.66
C TYR A 222 -19.77 -17.98 -22.17
N LEU A 223 -18.87 -18.68 -22.88
CA LEU A 223 -18.74 -18.57 -24.34
C LEU A 223 -20.03 -18.96 -25.07
N PHE A 224 -20.71 -19.99 -24.58
CA PHE A 224 -21.99 -20.43 -25.14
C PHE A 224 -23.07 -19.35 -24.98
N THR A 225 -23.19 -18.77 -23.79
CA THR A 225 -24.17 -17.70 -23.52
C THR A 225 -23.92 -16.49 -24.41
N ILE A 226 -22.66 -16.08 -24.58
CA ILE A 226 -22.26 -15.01 -25.51
C ILE A 226 -22.75 -15.30 -26.93
N ARG A 227 -22.45 -16.49 -27.46
CA ARG A 227 -22.86 -16.87 -28.82
C ARG A 227 -24.38 -16.90 -28.98
N GLY A 228 -25.09 -17.39 -27.97
CA GLY A 228 -26.57 -17.36 -27.96
C GLY A 228 -27.12 -15.93 -28.01
N ILE A 229 -26.47 -15.01 -27.32
CA ILE A 229 -26.80 -13.58 -27.36
C ILE A 229 -26.49 -12.99 -28.74
N GLU A 230 -25.33 -13.30 -29.34
CA GLU A 230 -24.96 -12.87 -30.70
C GLU A 230 -25.95 -13.37 -31.77
N GLU A 231 -26.40 -14.63 -31.67
CA GLU A 231 -27.37 -15.21 -32.61
C GLU A 231 -28.76 -14.58 -32.45
N LYS A 232 -29.20 -14.31 -31.22
CA LYS A 232 -30.44 -13.56 -30.96
C LYS A 232 -30.34 -12.14 -31.52
N VAL A 233 -29.22 -11.45 -31.29
CA VAL A 233 -28.90 -10.14 -31.88
C VAL A 233 -29.04 -10.18 -33.40
N GLU A 234 -28.44 -11.19 -34.04
CA GLU A 234 -28.48 -11.35 -35.50
C GLU A 234 -29.88 -11.71 -36.01
N THR A 235 -30.65 -12.49 -35.25
CA THR A 235 -32.05 -12.81 -35.57
C THR A 235 -32.92 -11.56 -35.55
N ILE A 236 -32.74 -10.68 -34.54
CA ILE A 236 -33.46 -9.40 -34.47
C ILE A 236 -33.04 -8.48 -35.64
N ARG A 237 -31.76 -8.55 -36.04
CA ARG A 237 -31.19 -7.78 -37.16
C ARG A 237 -31.75 -8.21 -38.52
N LYS A 238 -31.83 -9.52 -38.78
CA LYS A 238 -32.29 -10.09 -40.07
C LYS A 238 -33.78 -9.85 -40.39
N GLY A 239 -34.58 -9.37 -39.43
CA GLY A 239 -35.97 -8.97 -39.65
C GLY A 239 -36.97 -10.12 -39.54
N GLY A 240 -38.27 -9.80 -39.62
CA GLY A 240 -39.39 -10.76 -39.49
C GLY A 240 -40.19 -10.67 -38.19
N LYS A 241 -39.65 -10.03 -37.15
CA LYS A 241 -40.38 -9.72 -35.90
C LYS A 241 -40.96 -8.31 -35.90
N SER A 242 -42.12 -8.14 -35.27
CA SER A 242 -42.74 -6.85 -35.02
C SER A 242 -41.89 -5.96 -34.11
N ILE A 243 -42.11 -4.63 -34.14
CA ILE A 243 -41.34 -3.67 -33.32
C ILE A 243 -41.46 -3.99 -31.81
N SER A 244 -42.65 -4.40 -31.35
CA SER A 244 -42.91 -4.81 -29.95
C SER A 244 -42.11 -6.06 -29.57
N GLU A 245 -42.10 -7.09 -30.42
CA GLU A 245 -41.29 -8.30 -30.20
C GLU A 245 -39.79 -7.99 -30.18
N LYS A 246 -39.30 -7.12 -31.08
CA LYS A 246 -37.90 -6.70 -31.07
C LYS A 246 -37.52 -5.93 -29.80
N LYS A 247 -38.41 -5.08 -29.27
CA LYS A 247 -38.18 -4.38 -27.99
C LYS A 247 -38.09 -5.35 -26.82
N LEU A 248 -39.01 -6.32 -26.76
CA LEU A 248 -39.00 -7.35 -25.73
C LEU A 248 -37.69 -8.16 -25.81
N ASP A 249 -37.31 -8.63 -26.99
CA ASP A 249 -36.06 -9.37 -27.18
C ASP A 249 -34.82 -8.53 -26.80
N ILE A 250 -34.77 -7.25 -27.17
CA ILE A 250 -33.66 -6.35 -26.79
C ILE A 250 -33.60 -6.14 -25.27
N SER A 251 -34.75 -6.03 -24.61
CA SER A 251 -34.80 -5.93 -23.14
C SER A 251 -34.30 -7.21 -22.46
N ILE A 252 -34.65 -8.37 -23.02
CA ILE A 252 -34.14 -9.67 -22.59
C ILE A 252 -32.63 -9.76 -22.81
N LEU A 253 -32.12 -9.32 -23.97
CA LEU A 253 -30.69 -9.34 -24.28
C LEU A 253 -29.86 -8.41 -23.39
N LYS A 254 -30.32 -7.18 -23.13
CA LYS A 254 -29.64 -6.27 -22.20
C LYS A 254 -29.47 -6.91 -20.83
N LYS A 255 -30.53 -7.54 -20.36
CA LYS A 255 -30.58 -8.21 -19.08
C LYS A 255 -29.75 -9.49 -19.03
N GLU A 256 -29.70 -10.27 -20.11
CA GLU A 256 -28.81 -11.43 -20.25
C GLU A 256 -27.34 -11.00 -20.25
N VAL A 257 -26.98 -9.93 -20.97
CA VAL A 257 -25.61 -9.37 -20.97
C VAL A 257 -25.23 -8.76 -19.63
N ASP A 258 -26.15 -8.07 -18.95
CA ASP A 258 -25.91 -7.53 -17.62
C ASP A 258 -25.69 -8.60 -16.55
N GLY A 259 -26.18 -9.83 -16.78
CA GLY A 259 -25.95 -11.00 -15.93
C GLY A 259 -24.63 -11.75 -16.21
N LEU A 260 -23.86 -11.36 -17.23
CA LEU A 260 -22.57 -11.98 -17.52
C LEU A 260 -21.48 -11.48 -16.56
N VAL A 261 -20.72 -12.42 -15.98
CA VAL A 261 -19.61 -12.15 -15.04
C VAL A 261 -18.46 -11.36 -15.67
N LEU A 262 -18.30 -11.47 -16.99
CA LEU A 262 -17.36 -10.67 -17.79
C LEU A 262 -18.19 -9.92 -18.81
N LYS A 263 -18.32 -8.60 -18.61
CA LYS A 263 -19.05 -7.75 -19.56
C LYS A 263 -18.20 -7.55 -20.82
N GLU A 264 -18.69 -8.05 -21.94
CA GLU A 264 -18.05 -7.83 -23.23
C GLU A 264 -18.58 -6.52 -23.84
N THR A 265 -17.75 -5.49 -23.84
CA THR A 265 -18.12 -4.12 -24.24
C THR A 265 -18.68 -4.05 -25.66
N MET A 266 -18.13 -4.84 -26.60
CA MET A 266 -18.66 -4.92 -27.96
C MET A 266 -20.11 -5.40 -28.04
N LEU A 267 -20.51 -6.32 -27.16
CA LEU A 267 -21.87 -6.87 -27.12
C LEU A 267 -22.85 -5.85 -26.55
N ILE A 268 -22.43 -5.11 -25.52
CA ILE A 268 -23.19 -3.98 -24.96
C ILE A 268 -23.44 -2.92 -26.02
N ASP A 269 -22.38 -2.54 -26.75
CA ASP A 269 -22.46 -1.55 -27.83
C ASP A 269 -23.37 -2.02 -28.96
N THR A 270 -23.27 -3.29 -29.35
CA THR A 270 -24.10 -3.89 -30.40
C THR A 270 -25.59 -3.89 -30.03
N ILE A 271 -25.91 -4.26 -28.78
CA ILE A 271 -27.29 -4.21 -28.27
C ILE A 271 -27.79 -2.77 -28.17
N ALA A 272 -26.94 -1.82 -27.80
CA ALA A 272 -27.29 -0.39 -27.78
C ALA A 272 -27.60 0.14 -29.19
N ILE A 273 -26.79 -0.22 -30.19
CA ILE A 273 -27.03 0.11 -31.61
C ILE A 273 -28.36 -0.48 -32.08
N LEU A 274 -28.66 -1.73 -31.71
CA LEU A 274 -29.93 -2.39 -32.04
C LEU A 274 -31.13 -1.71 -31.37
N ALA A 275 -30.99 -1.31 -30.11
CA ALA A 275 -32.04 -0.57 -29.40
C ALA A 275 -32.33 0.76 -30.09
N ASN A 276 -31.29 1.46 -30.54
CA ASN A 276 -31.42 2.71 -31.27
C ASN A 276 -32.05 2.52 -32.66
N SER A 277 -31.73 1.44 -33.38
CA SER A 277 -32.32 1.16 -34.69
C SER A 277 -33.82 0.80 -34.58
N VAL A 278 -34.21 0.04 -33.56
CA VAL A 278 -35.64 -0.25 -33.28
C VAL A 278 -36.40 1.02 -32.89
N ARG A 279 -35.77 1.92 -32.12
CA ARG A 279 -36.36 3.23 -31.78
C ARG A 279 -36.53 4.12 -33.01
N ALA A 280 -35.57 4.11 -33.94
CA ALA A 280 -35.68 4.85 -35.20
C ALA A 280 -36.85 4.32 -36.07
N LEU A 281 -36.99 3.00 -36.20
CA LEU A 281 -38.11 2.36 -36.91
C LEU A 281 -39.47 2.67 -36.27
N GLU A 282 -39.52 2.85 -34.95
CA GLU A 282 -40.74 3.25 -34.24
C GLU A 282 -41.12 4.71 -34.55
N ILE A 283 -40.14 5.61 -34.53
CA ILE A 283 -40.35 7.02 -34.92
C ILE A 283 -40.83 7.08 -36.37
N GLU A 284 -40.20 6.32 -37.27
CA GLU A 284 -40.59 6.22 -38.67
C GLU A 284 -42.01 5.65 -38.82
N LYS A 285 -42.38 4.59 -38.09
CA LYS A 285 -43.75 4.06 -38.08
C LYS A 285 -44.78 5.06 -37.55
N VAL A 286 -44.43 5.88 -36.55
CA VAL A 286 -45.29 6.95 -36.01
C VAL A 286 -45.42 8.12 -36.98
N LEU A 287 -44.35 8.44 -37.72
CA LEU A 287 -44.38 9.46 -38.77
C LEU A 287 -45.21 8.99 -39.98
N TYR A 288 -45.02 7.76 -40.43
CA TYR A 288 -45.82 7.14 -41.49
C TYR A 288 -47.28 6.89 -41.06
N SER A 289 -47.55 6.56 -39.80
CA SER A 289 -48.91 6.47 -39.30
C SER A 289 -49.55 7.86 -39.23
N LYS A 290 -48.83 8.91 -38.86
CA LYS A 290 -49.34 10.29 -38.94
C LYS A 290 -49.65 10.74 -40.38
N GLU A 291 -48.91 10.27 -41.37
CA GLU A 291 -49.20 10.57 -42.79
C GLU A 291 -50.35 9.73 -43.37
N ASN A 292 -50.60 8.51 -42.86
CA ASN A 292 -51.67 7.63 -43.35
C ASN A 292 -52.92 7.54 -42.46
N THR A 293 -52.88 8.04 -41.22
CA THR A 293 -54.08 8.35 -40.45
C THR A 293 -54.39 9.82 -40.59
N SER A 294 -54.77 10.21 -41.81
CA SER A 294 -55.97 11.02 -41.93
C SER A 294 -57.15 10.18 -41.44
N ILE A 295 -57.20 9.91 -40.12
CA ILE A 295 -58.47 9.70 -39.46
C ILE A 295 -59.21 11.00 -39.79
N LYS A 296 -60.16 10.92 -40.73
CA LYS A 296 -61.25 11.88 -40.81
C LYS A 296 -61.90 11.81 -39.44
N ILE A 297 -61.40 12.59 -38.50
CA ILE A 297 -62.18 13.02 -37.36
C ILE A 297 -63.37 13.67 -38.04
N TRP A 298 -64.53 13.01 -37.99
CA TRP A 298 -65.76 13.63 -38.42
C TRP A 298 -65.93 14.83 -37.50
N THR A 299 -65.54 16.01 -37.97
CA THR A 299 -65.99 17.26 -37.40
C THR A 299 -67.50 17.25 -37.51
N LEU A 300 -68.18 17.33 -36.37
CA LEU A 300 -69.60 17.66 -36.33
C LEU A 300 -69.85 18.83 -37.29
N PRO A 301 -70.92 18.81 -38.10
CA PRO A 301 -71.27 19.93 -38.96
C PRO A 301 -71.17 21.25 -38.19
N GLU A 302 -70.56 22.28 -38.76
CA GLU A 302 -70.41 23.59 -38.11
C GLU A 302 -71.75 24.04 -37.52
N GLY A 303 -71.81 24.18 -36.18
CA GLY A 303 -73.01 24.58 -35.45
C GLY A 303 -73.58 23.58 -34.45
N PHE A 304 -73.04 22.36 -34.31
CA PHE A 304 -73.47 21.39 -33.29
C PHE A 304 -72.46 21.27 -32.13
N SER A 305 -72.83 21.72 -30.92
CA SER A 305 -72.10 21.38 -29.70
C SER A 305 -72.71 20.16 -29.00
N LEU A 306 -71.88 19.38 -28.30
CA LEU A 306 -72.33 18.20 -27.53
C LEU A 306 -73.31 18.57 -26.41
N ALA A 307 -73.29 19.83 -25.95
CA ALA A 307 -74.22 20.36 -24.97
C ALA A 307 -75.63 20.54 -25.56
N ASP A 308 -75.73 20.94 -26.84
CA ASP A 308 -77.02 21.12 -27.53
C ASP A 308 -77.76 19.79 -27.74
N THR A 309 -77.02 18.67 -27.82
CA THR A 309 -77.61 17.33 -28.05
C THR A 309 -78.25 16.75 -26.77
N ILE A 310 -77.73 17.10 -25.60
CA ILE A 310 -78.27 16.69 -24.29
C ILE A 310 -79.56 17.50 -23.99
N ASP A 311 -79.56 18.80 -24.26
CA ASP A 311 -80.75 19.66 -24.14
C ASP A 311 -81.87 19.25 -25.11
N GLN A 312 -81.52 18.83 -26.34
CA GLN A 312 -82.49 18.33 -27.31
C GLN A 312 -83.14 17.01 -26.87
N LYS A 313 -82.44 16.12 -26.16
CA LYS A 313 -83.01 14.86 -25.66
C LYS A 313 -84.08 15.11 -24.60
N GLU A 314 -83.87 16.09 -23.72
CA GLU A 314 -84.85 16.50 -22.71
C GLU A 314 -86.05 17.22 -23.37
N TYR A 315 -85.82 18.02 -24.42
CA TYR A 315 -86.87 18.65 -25.22
C TYR A 315 -87.73 17.61 -25.96
N ILE A 316 -87.12 16.59 -26.58
CA ILE A 316 -87.82 15.49 -27.26
C ILE A 316 -88.70 14.70 -26.28
N GLN A 317 -88.21 14.47 -25.05
CA GLN A 317 -88.98 13.77 -24.00
C GLN A 317 -90.16 14.62 -23.49
N LYS A 318 -89.96 15.93 -23.27
CA LYS A 318 -91.06 16.86 -22.93
C LYS A 318 -92.09 16.94 -24.04
N PHE A 319 -91.66 16.89 -25.31
CA PHE A 319 -92.56 16.98 -26.45
C PHE A 319 -93.31 15.66 -26.74
N SER A 320 -92.71 14.48 -26.52
CA SER A 320 -93.45 13.21 -26.63
C SER A 320 -94.59 13.12 -25.62
N ASN A 321 -94.41 13.71 -24.44
CA ASN A 321 -95.45 13.83 -23.44
C ASN A 321 -96.58 14.78 -23.87
N ILE A 322 -96.26 15.88 -24.57
CA ILE A 322 -97.25 16.80 -25.17
C ILE A 322 -98.01 16.11 -26.31
N LEU A 323 -97.33 15.37 -27.18
CA LEU A 323 -97.94 14.64 -28.30
C LEU A 323 -98.90 13.53 -27.82
N THR A 324 -98.51 12.82 -26.77
CA THR A 324 -99.37 11.81 -26.11
C THR A 324 -100.64 12.47 -25.56
N ARG A 325 -100.51 13.68 -25.00
CA ARG A 325 -101.64 14.47 -24.47
C ARG A 325 -102.52 15.06 -25.57
N ALA A 326 -101.94 15.48 -26.70
CA ALA A 326 -102.68 15.95 -27.87
C ALA A 326 -103.47 14.81 -28.55
N ASN A 327 -102.88 13.62 -28.68
CA ASN A 327 -103.58 12.44 -29.20
C ASN A 327 -104.70 11.94 -28.26
N GLN A 328 -104.55 12.14 -26.94
CA GLN A 328 -105.63 11.95 -25.96
C GLN A 328 -106.76 12.99 -26.11
N ILE A 329 -106.45 14.21 -26.54
CA ILE A 329 -107.44 15.26 -26.83
C ILE A 329 -108.15 14.97 -28.16
N ASP A 330 -107.44 14.57 -29.21
CA ASP A 330 -108.03 14.24 -30.51
C ASP A 330 -108.98 13.03 -30.44
N SER A 331 -108.58 12.00 -29.67
CA SER A 331 -109.42 10.84 -29.37
C SER A 331 -110.64 11.16 -28.46
N SER A 332 -110.63 12.27 -27.72
CA SER A 332 -111.80 12.74 -26.96
C SER A 332 -112.71 13.71 -27.73
N VAL A 333 -112.24 14.31 -28.81
CA VAL A 333 -113.04 15.15 -29.72
C VAL A 333 -113.90 14.31 -30.69
N HIS A 334 -113.53 13.05 -30.96
CA HIS A 334 -114.25 12.16 -31.89
C HIS A 334 -115.50 11.45 -31.31
N VAL A 335 -116.01 11.82 -30.13
CA VAL A 335 -117.13 11.10 -29.49
C VAL A 335 -118.45 11.89 -29.41
N ASN A 336 -118.50 13.17 -29.82
CA ASN A 336 -119.77 13.91 -29.84
C ASN A 336 -120.09 14.46 -31.24
N PRO A 337 -121.12 13.95 -31.94
CA PRO A 337 -121.53 14.49 -33.23
C PRO A 337 -122.08 15.92 -33.05
N ILE A 338 -121.55 16.85 -33.84
CA ILE A 338 -122.03 18.22 -33.94
C ILE A 338 -123.48 18.18 -34.50
N PRO A 339 -124.49 18.74 -33.80
CA PRO A 339 -125.85 18.80 -34.33
C PRO A 339 -125.96 19.75 -35.51
N ASN A 340 -126.75 19.36 -36.51
CA ASN A 340 -127.18 20.19 -37.64
C ASN A 340 -127.65 21.58 -37.16
N LEU A 341 -127.02 22.62 -37.71
CA LEU A 341 -127.44 24.01 -37.56
C LEU A 341 -127.99 24.51 -38.89
N ASP A 342 -129.31 24.41 -39.03
CA ASP A 342 -130.10 25.22 -39.96
C ASP A 342 -130.26 26.63 -39.37
N GLY A 343 -130.05 27.65 -40.20
CA GLY A 343 -130.49 29.02 -39.94
C GLY A 343 -129.37 30.04 -39.69
N ASN A 344 -129.24 30.98 -40.65
CA ASN A 344 -128.54 32.28 -40.60
C ASN A 344 -128.04 32.72 -39.22
N LEU A 345 -126.80 32.37 -38.89
CA LEU A 345 -126.01 32.98 -37.81
C LEU A 345 -124.99 33.94 -38.43
N SER A 346 -124.92 35.16 -37.92
CA SER A 346 -124.03 36.20 -38.43
C SER A 346 -122.58 35.90 -38.03
N LYS A 347 -121.61 36.31 -38.86
CA LYS A 347 -120.17 36.06 -38.68
C LYS A 347 -119.64 36.53 -37.30
N SER A 348 -120.24 37.56 -36.70
CA SER A 348 -119.83 38.03 -35.36
C SER A 348 -120.21 37.07 -34.22
N ASP A 349 -121.25 36.25 -34.39
CA ASP A 349 -121.71 35.33 -33.33
C ASP A 349 -120.88 34.03 -33.29
N LEU A 350 -120.30 33.62 -34.42
CA LEU A 350 -119.34 32.52 -34.49
C LEU A 350 -117.97 32.91 -33.92
N GLU A 351 -117.51 34.14 -34.15
CA GLU A 351 -116.23 34.64 -33.61
C GLU A 351 -116.28 34.80 -32.08
N SER A 352 -117.42 35.20 -31.49
CA SER A 352 -117.58 35.28 -30.03
C SER A 352 -117.66 33.92 -29.33
N LYS A 353 -118.11 32.85 -30.02
CA LYS A 353 -118.37 31.55 -29.38
C LYS A 353 -117.31 30.50 -29.67
N TYR A 354 -116.57 30.64 -30.78
CA TYR A 354 -115.55 29.68 -31.22
C TYR A 354 -114.21 30.32 -31.60
N GLY A 355 -114.06 31.66 -31.53
CA GLY A 355 -112.82 32.34 -31.90
C GLY A 355 -111.59 31.90 -31.08
N GLU A 356 -111.78 31.57 -29.80
CA GLU A 356 -110.71 31.01 -28.96
C GLU A 356 -110.28 29.63 -29.46
N ASN A 357 -111.25 28.76 -29.79
CA ASN A 357 -110.99 27.40 -30.29
C ASN A 357 -110.36 27.41 -31.69
N LEU A 358 -110.76 28.36 -32.55
CA LEU A 358 -110.16 28.51 -33.88
C LEU A 358 -108.71 28.99 -33.78
N ARG A 359 -108.40 29.95 -32.88
CA ARG A 359 -107.02 30.37 -32.60
C ARG A 359 -106.17 29.25 -32.02
N ILE A 360 -106.74 28.41 -31.15
CA ILE A 360 -106.06 27.24 -30.62
C ILE A 360 -105.73 26.26 -31.76
N LEU A 361 -106.70 25.98 -32.65
CA LEU A 361 -106.52 25.08 -33.80
C LEU A 361 -105.50 25.62 -34.82
N GLU A 362 -105.54 26.92 -35.14
CA GLU A 362 -104.55 27.54 -36.03
C GLU A 362 -103.15 27.55 -35.41
N SER A 363 -103.04 27.77 -34.09
CA SER A 363 -101.75 27.66 -33.38
C SER A 363 -101.24 26.20 -33.34
N ALA A 364 -102.15 25.23 -33.25
CA ALA A 364 -101.83 23.81 -33.27
C ALA A 364 -101.39 23.36 -34.67
N GLN A 365 -102.07 23.81 -35.72
CA GLN A 365 -101.71 23.55 -37.11
C GLN A 365 -100.35 24.18 -37.45
N ALA A 366 -100.12 25.43 -37.06
CA ALA A 366 -98.82 26.09 -37.24
C ALA A 366 -97.70 25.42 -36.43
N SER A 367 -98.01 24.77 -35.30
CA SER A 367 -97.05 23.98 -34.53
C SER A 367 -96.78 22.61 -35.17
N LEU A 368 -97.80 21.99 -35.78
CA LEU A 368 -97.70 20.73 -36.51
C LEU A 368 -96.90 20.88 -37.81
N ASP A 369 -97.09 21.98 -38.55
CA ASP A 369 -96.33 22.26 -39.77
C ASP A 369 -94.85 22.54 -39.45
N ARG A 370 -94.56 23.22 -38.33
CA ARG A 370 -93.18 23.35 -37.83
C ARG A 370 -92.59 22.00 -37.43
N PHE A 371 -93.40 21.08 -36.88
CA PHE A 371 -92.95 19.74 -36.52
C PHE A 371 -92.66 18.87 -37.75
N ASN A 372 -93.51 18.92 -38.78
CA ASN A 372 -93.27 18.21 -40.04
C ASN A 372 -91.99 18.70 -40.75
N ALA A 373 -91.60 19.95 -40.55
CA ALA A 373 -90.31 20.47 -41.00
C ALA A 373 -89.11 20.01 -40.13
N ILE A 374 -89.35 19.54 -38.89
CA ILE A 374 -88.33 19.06 -37.94
C ILE A 374 -88.20 17.51 -37.96
N ASP A 375 -89.24 16.76 -38.35
CA ASP A 375 -89.23 15.29 -38.41
C ASP A 375 -88.06 14.70 -39.23
N PRO A 376 -87.66 15.28 -40.39
CA PRO A 376 -86.48 14.81 -41.12
C PRO A 376 -85.18 14.94 -40.30
N LYS A 377 -85.03 16.04 -39.56
CA LYS A 377 -83.88 16.28 -38.67
C LYS A 377 -83.87 15.32 -37.48
N ILE A 378 -85.05 14.96 -36.95
CA ILE A 378 -85.16 13.98 -35.86
C ILE A 378 -84.76 12.59 -36.36
N ARG A 379 -85.15 12.18 -37.58
CA ARG A 379 -84.72 10.91 -38.16
C ARG A 379 -83.22 10.87 -38.41
N GLU A 380 -82.65 11.95 -38.92
CA GLU A 380 -81.21 12.09 -39.10
C GLU A 380 -80.45 11.99 -37.76
N LEU A 381 -80.93 12.67 -36.72
CA LEU A 381 -80.37 12.57 -35.37
C LEU A 381 -80.45 11.14 -34.79
N LYS A 382 -81.56 10.43 -35.01
CA LYS A 382 -81.69 9.03 -34.57
C LYS A 382 -80.71 8.11 -35.29
N ASP A 383 -80.50 8.31 -36.59
CA ASP A 383 -79.53 7.52 -37.36
C ASP A 383 -78.09 7.82 -36.93
N ILE A 384 -77.78 9.10 -36.64
CA ILE A 384 -76.50 9.50 -36.04
C ILE A 384 -76.30 8.84 -34.67
N MET A 385 -77.31 8.86 -33.81
CA MET A 385 -77.24 8.23 -32.48
C MET A 385 -77.02 6.71 -32.57
N ALA A 386 -77.74 6.01 -33.46
CA ALA A 386 -77.55 4.58 -33.67
C ALA A 386 -76.13 4.24 -34.15
N ARG A 387 -75.56 5.07 -35.04
CA ARG A 387 -74.15 4.93 -35.46
C ARG A 387 -73.17 5.22 -34.32
N MET A 388 -73.47 6.20 -33.47
CA MET A 388 -72.65 6.51 -32.28
C MET A 388 -72.68 5.36 -31.27
N ASP A 389 -73.81 4.68 -31.07
CA ASP A 389 -73.91 3.52 -30.17
C ASP A 389 -73.04 2.35 -30.67
N VAL A 390 -73.04 2.08 -31.99
CA VAL A 390 -72.14 1.07 -32.60
C VAL A 390 -70.66 1.45 -32.44
N ILE A 391 -70.33 2.74 -32.57
CA ILE A 391 -68.96 3.24 -32.35
C ILE A 391 -68.57 3.12 -30.87
N LEU A 392 -69.50 3.39 -29.95
CA LEU A 392 -69.29 3.25 -28.51
C LEU A 392 -69.06 1.78 -28.14
N GLU A 393 -69.90 0.86 -28.60
CA GLU A 393 -69.73 -0.58 -28.35
C GLU A 393 -68.40 -1.11 -28.89
N SER A 394 -68.03 -0.74 -30.12
CA SER A 394 -66.74 -1.15 -30.70
C SER A 394 -65.55 -0.52 -29.98
N SER A 395 -65.68 0.71 -29.46
CA SER A 395 -64.66 1.36 -28.64
C SER A 395 -64.55 0.69 -27.26
N GLN A 396 -65.68 0.33 -26.63
CA GLN A 396 -65.73 -0.40 -25.35
C GLN A 396 -65.05 -1.76 -25.46
N PHE A 397 -65.34 -2.49 -26.55
CA PHE A 397 -64.71 -3.78 -26.85
C PHE A 397 -63.19 -3.63 -26.96
N ARG A 398 -62.72 -2.62 -27.71
CA ARG A 398 -61.29 -2.34 -27.90
C ARG A 398 -60.60 -1.90 -26.61
N ILE A 399 -61.27 -1.14 -25.75
CA ILE A 399 -60.77 -0.76 -24.42
C ILE A 399 -60.61 -2.01 -23.53
N ASN A 400 -61.55 -2.96 -23.60
CA ASN A 400 -61.46 -4.20 -22.84
C ASN A 400 -60.32 -5.09 -23.35
N GLU A 401 -60.14 -5.23 -24.67
CA GLU A 401 -58.98 -5.93 -25.25
C GLU A 401 -57.65 -5.31 -24.79
N ILE A 402 -57.54 -3.98 -24.80
CA ILE A 402 -56.33 -3.28 -24.32
C ILE A 402 -56.13 -3.53 -22.82
N ARG A 403 -57.20 -3.53 -22.01
CA ARG A 403 -57.12 -3.79 -20.57
C ARG A 403 -56.65 -5.21 -20.29
N ASP A 404 -57.17 -6.20 -21.01
CA ASP A 404 -56.79 -7.60 -20.84
C ASP A 404 -55.34 -7.84 -21.30
N SER A 405 -54.94 -7.20 -22.41
CA SER A 405 -53.54 -7.21 -22.85
C SER A 405 -52.60 -6.57 -21.83
N LEU A 406 -52.98 -5.43 -21.23
CA LEU A 406 -52.20 -4.78 -20.16
C LEU A 406 -52.11 -5.65 -18.90
N LYS A 407 -53.18 -6.36 -18.55
CA LYS A 407 -53.18 -7.28 -17.41
C LYS A 407 -52.24 -8.46 -17.64
N SER A 408 -52.28 -9.05 -18.83
CA SER A 408 -51.36 -10.13 -19.23
C SER A 408 -49.91 -9.65 -19.28
N GLU A 409 -49.64 -8.45 -19.80
CA GLU A 409 -48.29 -7.88 -19.78
C GLU A 409 -47.80 -7.59 -18.35
N ASN A 410 -48.65 -7.08 -17.46
CA ASN A 410 -48.28 -6.88 -16.05
C ASN A 410 -47.97 -8.19 -15.32
N GLU A 411 -48.73 -9.26 -15.58
CA GLU A 411 -48.41 -10.59 -15.03
C GLU A 411 -47.09 -11.13 -15.60
N ASN A 412 -46.83 -10.94 -16.89
CA ASN A 412 -45.55 -11.30 -17.50
C ASN A 412 -44.39 -10.50 -16.89
N LEU A 413 -44.57 -9.21 -16.64
CA LEU A 413 -43.57 -8.34 -16.03
C LEU A 413 -43.27 -8.76 -14.59
N LYS A 414 -44.30 -9.09 -13.80
CA LYS A 414 -44.13 -9.63 -12.44
C LYS A 414 -43.41 -10.99 -12.43
N ASN A 415 -43.79 -11.91 -13.31
CA ASN A 415 -43.10 -13.20 -13.46
C ASN A 415 -41.63 -13.00 -13.89
N LEU A 416 -41.36 -11.98 -14.71
CA LEU A 416 -40.02 -11.63 -15.15
C LEU A 416 -39.18 -11.04 -14.00
N GLU A 417 -39.79 -10.23 -13.12
CA GLU A 417 -39.18 -9.69 -11.90
C GLU A 417 -38.86 -10.81 -10.89
N GLU A 418 -39.75 -11.78 -10.69
CA GLU A 418 -39.48 -12.94 -9.82
C GLU A 418 -38.32 -13.77 -10.37
N LYS A 419 -38.29 -14.06 -11.67
CA LYS A 419 -37.15 -14.74 -12.32
C LYS A 419 -35.83 -13.95 -12.21
N ILE A 420 -35.89 -12.60 -12.24
CA ILE A 420 -34.71 -11.75 -11.98
C ILE A 420 -34.20 -11.99 -10.59
N GLN A 421 -35.08 -11.88 -9.60
CA GLN A 421 -34.71 -11.95 -8.20
C GLN A 421 -34.09 -13.32 -7.88
N ASP A 422 -34.64 -14.40 -8.43
CA ASP A 422 -34.05 -15.73 -8.25
C ASP A 422 -32.72 -15.90 -8.98
N SER A 423 -32.56 -15.36 -10.20
CA SER A 423 -31.27 -15.31 -10.89
C SER A 423 -30.22 -14.51 -10.11
N ILE A 424 -30.60 -13.36 -9.55
CA ILE A 424 -29.74 -12.51 -8.71
C ILE A 424 -29.33 -13.26 -7.45
N LYS A 425 -30.24 -13.97 -6.77
CA LYS A 425 -29.88 -14.82 -5.62
C LYS A 425 -28.84 -15.87 -6.00
N VAL A 426 -29.03 -16.56 -7.13
CA VAL A 426 -28.07 -17.57 -7.62
C VAL A 426 -26.72 -16.93 -7.94
N GLN A 427 -26.70 -15.74 -8.57
CA GLN A 427 -25.48 -15.00 -8.85
C GLN A 427 -24.78 -14.50 -7.58
N ILE A 428 -25.52 -14.01 -6.58
CA ILE A 428 -24.98 -13.63 -5.27
C ILE A 428 -24.36 -14.86 -4.58
N GLU A 429 -25.01 -16.02 -4.63
CA GLU A 429 -24.44 -17.28 -4.11
C GLU A 429 -23.20 -17.73 -4.89
N ALA A 430 -23.14 -17.50 -6.21
CA ALA A 430 -21.95 -17.76 -7.02
C ALA A 430 -20.81 -16.78 -6.70
N LEU A 431 -21.11 -15.49 -6.47
CA LEU A 431 -20.14 -14.47 -6.07
C LEU A 431 -19.58 -14.73 -4.68
N LYS A 432 -20.41 -15.19 -3.72
CA LYS A 432 -19.96 -15.69 -2.42
C LYS A 432 -18.94 -16.84 -2.56
N LYS A 433 -19.05 -17.65 -3.62
CA LYS A 433 -18.10 -18.74 -3.95
C LYS A 433 -16.87 -18.27 -4.74
N SER A 434 -16.87 -17.04 -5.26
CA SER A 434 -15.78 -16.51 -6.10
C SER A 434 -14.54 -16.05 -5.30
N ASN A 435 -14.69 -15.90 -3.98
CA ASN A 435 -13.63 -15.53 -3.01
C ASN A 435 -12.99 -14.17 -3.27
N LYS A 436 -13.62 -13.37 -4.10
CA LYS A 436 -13.29 -11.96 -4.25
C LYS A 436 -13.99 -11.22 -3.14
N PHE A 437 -13.23 -10.40 -2.43
CA PHE A 437 -13.75 -9.53 -1.39
C PHE A 437 -13.35 -8.10 -1.71
N ASN A 438 -14.27 -7.17 -1.50
CA ASN A 438 -13.92 -5.76 -1.38
C ASN A 438 -13.37 -5.57 0.03
N PHE A 439 -12.13 -5.13 0.12
CA PHE A 439 -11.46 -4.81 1.38
C PHE A 439 -11.32 -3.30 1.49
N VAL A 440 -11.79 -2.77 2.61
CA VAL A 440 -11.69 -1.36 2.96
C VAL A 440 -10.71 -1.27 4.13
N PRO A 441 -9.45 -0.86 3.89
CA PRO A 441 -8.49 -0.69 4.96
C PRO A 441 -8.98 0.40 5.93
N THR A 442 -8.92 0.12 7.23
CA THR A 442 -9.22 1.10 8.28
C THR A 442 -7.96 1.71 8.84
N THR A 443 -6.94 0.88 9.01
CA THR A 443 -5.70 1.23 9.69
C THR A 443 -4.52 0.55 9.02
N ILE A 444 -3.47 1.32 8.75
CA ILE A 444 -2.20 0.84 8.20
C ILE A 444 -1.11 1.23 9.20
N GLN A 445 -0.36 0.24 9.69
CA GLN A 445 0.82 0.47 10.51
C GLN A 445 2.05 0.04 9.72
N ILE A 446 3.07 0.90 9.70
CA ILE A 446 4.32 0.68 8.98
C ILE A 446 5.46 0.93 9.95
N GLU A 447 6.36 -0.03 10.09
CA GLU A 447 7.61 0.12 10.84
C GLU A 447 8.79 0.13 9.86
N ILE A 448 9.55 1.21 9.89
CA ILE A 448 10.80 1.36 9.15
C ILE A 448 11.96 1.23 10.12
N ASN A 449 12.94 0.40 9.78
CA ASN A 449 14.15 0.21 10.57
C ASN A 449 15.31 -0.18 9.64
N ARG A 450 16.42 0.56 9.73
CA ARG A 450 17.67 0.38 8.95
C ARG A 450 17.45 0.29 7.43
N GLY A 451 16.52 1.07 6.89
CA GLY A 451 16.20 1.08 5.45
C GLY A 451 15.31 -0.08 4.98
N TYR A 452 14.67 -0.79 5.91
CA TYR A 452 13.68 -1.82 5.62
C TYR A 452 12.31 -1.44 6.17
N LEU A 453 11.24 -1.76 5.43
CA LEU A 453 9.89 -1.92 6.00
C LEU A 453 9.90 -3.24 6.77
N GLU A 454 10.16 -3.19 8.08
CA GLU A 454 10.24 -4.38 8.92
C GLU A 454 8.86 -5.01 9.09
N ASN A 455 7.88 -4.19 9.46
CA ASN A 455 6.50 -4.63 9.67
C ASN A 455 5.53 -3.72 8.91
N ILE A 456 4.60 -4.34 8.21
CA ILE A 456 3.44 -3.72 7.59
C ILE A 456 2.24 -4.48 8.15
N VAL A 457 1.35 -3.77 8.82
CA VAL A 457 0.13 -4.33 9.38
C VAL A 457 -1.05 -3.54 8.85
N ILE A 458 -1.93 -4.20 8.10
CA ILE A 458 -3.13 -3.56 7.55
C ILE A 458 -4.35 -4.24 8.12
N GLU A 459 -5.18 -3.46 8.78
CA GLU A 459 -6.46 -3.90 9.31
C GLU A 459 -7.59 -3.22 8.55
N GLY A 460 -8.68 -3.94 8.34
CA GLY A 460 -9.84 -3.40 7.64
C GLY A 460 -11.01 -4.35 7.62
N ASP A 461 -12.08 -3.89 6.98
CA ASP A 461 -13.30 -4.67 6.80
C ASP A 461 -13.32 -5.25 5.39
N ALA A 462 -13.60 -6.54 5.29
CA ALA A 462 -13.88 -7.20 4.03
C ALA A 462 -15.36 -7.56 3.90
N PHE A 463 -15.84 -7.38 2.68
CA PHE A 463 -17.20 -7.67 2.24
C PHE A 463 -17.10 -8.57 1.02
N THR A 464 -18.05 -9.48 0.84
CA THR A 464 -18.17 -10.22 -0.43
C THR A 464 -18.16 -9.22 -1.57
N TYR A 465 -17.34 -9.46 -2.59
CA TYR A 465 -17.33 -8.60 -3.77
C TYR A 465 -18.70 -8.72 -4.45
N VAL A 466 -19.42 -7.60 -4.48
CA VAL A 466 -20.67 -7.47 -5.22
C VAL A 466 -20.41 -6.44 -6.30
N GLU A 467 -20.65 -6.84 -7.53
CA GLU A 467 -20.52 -5.91 -8.64
C GLU A 467 -21.54 -4.76 -8.47
N PRO A 468 -21.17 -3.49 -8.72
CA PRO A 468 -22.05 -2.35 -8.46
C PRO A 468 -23.44 -2.47 -9.08
N ALA A 469 -23.53 -3.09 -10.27
CA ALA A 469 -24.78 -3.35 -10.96
C ALA A 469 -25.70 -4.31 -10.19
N ILE A 470 -25.16 -5.26 -9.41
CA ILE A 470 -25.94 -6.21 -8.61
C ILE A 470 -26.33 -5.57 -7.27
N ALA A 471 -25.47 -4.72 -6.71
CA ALA A 471 -25.72 -4.04 -5.44
C ALA A 471 -26.98 -3.17 -5.48
N SER A 472 -27.29 -2.53 -6.62
CA SER A 472 -28.51 -1.73 -6.80
C SER A 472 -29.80 -2.55 -6.82
N PHE A 473 -29.73 -3.86 -7.05
CA PHE A 473 -30.90 -4.76 -7.04
C PHE A 473 -31.01 -5.58 -5.75
N ALA A 474 -29.97 -5.57 -4.92
CA ALA A 474 -29.87 -6.34 -3.69
C ALA A 474 -30.29 -5.53 -2.46
N ASP A 475 -31.27 -4.63 -2.61
CA ASP A 475 -31.79 -3.82 -1.50
C ASP A 475 -32.29 -4.75 -0.39
N GLY A 476 -31.69 -4.64 0.80
CA GLY A 476 -31.97 -5.48 1.97
C GLY A 476 -31.07 -6.70 2.18
N VAL A 477 -30.14 -7.02 1.27
CA VAL A 477 -29.16 -8.10 1.48
C VAL A 477 -27.95 -7.59 2.25
N SER A 478 -27.91 -7.87 3.56
CA SER A 478 -26.74 -7.55 4.40
C SER A 478 -25.60 -8.55 4.16
N PHE A 479 -24.50 -8.09 3.57
CA PHE A 479 -23.26 -8.87 3.48
C PHE A 479 -22.54 -8.90 4.83
N SER A 480 -22.12 -10.08 5.27
CA SER A 480 -21.39 -10.23 6.52
C SER A 480 -20.04 -9.51 6.43
N LYS A 481 -19.82 -8.58 7.36
CA LYS A 481 -18.54 -7.87 7.49
C LYS A 481 -17.56 -8.76 8.22
N THR A 482 -16.39 -8.99 7.65
CA THR A 482 -15.31 -9.73 8.31
C THR A 482 -14.11 -8.82 8.50
N LYS A 483 -13.62 -8.70 9.72
CA LYS A 483 -12.37 -7.99 10.01
C LYS A 483 -11.19 -8.84 9.55
N ILE A 484 -10.31 -8.26 8.74
CA ILE A 484 -9.11 -8.93 8.23
C ILE A 484 -7.87 -8.13 8.62
N LYS A 485 -6.82 -8.84 9.01
CA LYS A 485 -5.48 -8.32 9.25
C LYS A 485 -4.50 -8.92 8.26
N PHE A 486 -3.81 -8.09 7.48
CA PHE A 486 -2.71 -8.49 6.60
C PHE A 486 -1.37 -8.09 7.21
N VAL A 487 -0.37 -8.96 7.03
CA VAL A 487 1.02 -8.73 7.46
C VAL A 487 2.01 -9.16 6.37
N ASN A 488 3.17 -8.52 6.33
CA ASN A 488 4.31 -9.00 5.54
C ASN A 488 5.01 -10.17 6.26
N ASP A 489 5.52 -11.14 5.50
CA ASP A 489 6.22 -12.30 6.06
C ASP A 489 7.70 -12.01 6.38
N TYR A 490 8.28 -10.99 5.76
CA TYR A 490 9.69 -10.63 5.90
C TYR A 490 9.92 -9.13 5.68
N PRO A 491 10.98 -8.55 6.25
CA PRO A 491 11.34 -7.16 6.01
C PRO A 491 11.62 -6.87 4.54
N LEU A 492 11.06 -5.78 4.02
CA LEU A 492 11.17 -5.37 2.62
C LEU A 492 12.17 -4.22 2.50
N GLY A 493 13.16 -4.31 1.61
CA GLY A 493 14.06 -3.20 1.37
C GLY A 493 13.31 -1.99 0.79
N ILE A 494 13.70 -0.78 1.18
CA ILE A 494 13.18 0.49 0.61
C ILE A 494 14.29 1.53 0.37
N SER A 495 15.55 1.08 0.38
CA SER A 495 16.70 1.97 0.22
C SER A 495 16.99 2.34 -1.22
N SER A 496 16.76 1.40 -2.15
CA SER A 496 17.06 1.58 -3.57
C SER A 496 15.80 1.79 -4.41
N LYS A 497 15.95 2.51 -5.52
CA LYS A 497 14.88 2.70 -6.50
C LYS A 497 14.27 1.38 -6.99
N LEU A 498 15.12 0.38 -7.25
CA LEU A 498 14.68 -0.96 -7.66
C LEU A 498 13.86 -1.67 -6.57
N ASP A 499 14.16 -1.42 -5.29
CA ASP A 499 13.37 -1.99 -4.20
C ASP A 499 11.99 -1.33 -4.14
N ILE A 500 11.94 0.01 -4.30
CA ILE A 500 10.71 0.79 -4.35
C ILE A 500 9.81 0.35 -5.50
N GLU A 501 10.36 0.22 -6.72
CA GLU A 501 9.62 -0.25 -7.90
C GLU A 501 9.04 -1.66 -7.68
N LYS A 502 9.74 -2.53 -6.94
CA LYS A 502 9.28 -3.89 -6.64
C LYS A 502 8.26 -3.95 -5.52
N LEU A 503 8.10 -2.92 -4.70
CA LEU A 503 7.11 -2.93 -3.61
C LEU A 503 5.72 -3.28 -4.13
N GLY A 504 5.34 -2.78 -5.32
CA GLY A 504 4.04 -3.04 -5.92
C GLY A 504 3.74 -4.53 -6.18
N GLU A 505 4.77 -5.35 -6.41
CA GLU A 505 4.64 -6.78 -6.73
C GLU A 505 4.60 -7.66 -5.49
N ILE A 506 4.97 -7.12 -4.32
CA ILE A 506 5.12 -7.89 -3.09
C ILE A 506 3.74 -8.28 -2.57
N LYS A 507 3.59 -9.55 -2.19
CA LYS A 507 2.37 -10.06 -1.58
C LYS A 507 2.47 -9.99 -0.05
N ILE A 508 1.36 -9.62 0.56
CA ILE A 508 1.14 -9.68 2.01
C ILE A 508 -0.06 -10.56 2.30
N TYR A 509 -0.08 -11.16 3.49
CA TYR A 509 -0.97 -12.27 3.80
C TYR A 509 -1.76 -12.00 5.07
N SER A 510 -3.03 -12.37 5.05
CA SER A 510 -3.80 -12.58 6.28
C SER A 510 -3.72 -14.04 6.65
N ARG A 511 -3.45 -14.34 7.92
CA ARG A 511 -3.39 -15.72 8.44
C ARG A 511 -4.49 -15.94 9.48
N ASN A 512 -5.05 -17.14 9.51
CA ASN A 512 -5.97 -17.54 10.57
C ASN A 512 -5.19 -17.94 11.84
N GLY A 513 -5.91 -18.27 12.93
CA GLY A 513 -5.30 -18.66 14.21
C GLY A 513 -4.33 -19.86 14.12
N ASP A 514 -4.49 -20.71 13.11
CA ASP A 514 -3.63 -21.88 12.86
C ASP A 514 -2.40 -21.55 11.97
N GLY A 515 -2.20 -20.27 11.63
CA GLY A 515 -1.10 -19.80 10.78
C GLY A 515 -1.29 -20.03 9.28
N GLN A 516 -2.41 -20.63 8.85
CA GLN A 516 -2.71 -20.83 7.44
C GLN A 516 -3.15 -19.52 6.78
N ILE A 517 -2.72 -19.32 5.53
CA ILE A 517 -3.07 -18.14 4.75
C ILE A 517 -4.58 -18.15 4.47
N ASN A 518 -5.25 -17.09 4.90
CA ASN A 518 -6.68 -16.85 4.76
C ASN A 518 -6.98 -15.89 3.61
N PHE A 519 -6.15 -14.86 3.41
CA PHE A 519 -6.28 -13.89 2.32
C PHE A 519 -4.89 -13.47 1.81
N GLU A 520 -4.80 -13.06 0.54
CA GLU A 520 -3.64 -12.32 0.01
C GLU A 520 -4.04 -11.02 -0.66
N MET A 521 -3.13 -10.05 -0.62
CA MET A 521 -3.15 -8.92 -1.52
C MET A 521 -1.73 -8.59 -2.00
N ARG A 522 -1.62 -7.96 -3.16
CA ARG A 522 -0.40 -7.30 -3.59
C ARG A 522 -0.33 -5.92 -2.94
N LEU A 523 0.84 -5.54 -2.48
CA LEU A 523 1.05 -4.24 -1.85
C LEU A 523 0.81 -3.10 -2.86
N GLY A 524 1.04 -3.30 -4.15
CA GLY A 524 0.68 -2.33 -5.21
C GLY A 524 -0.83 -2.14 -5.44
N ASN A 525 -1.68 -3.02 -4.91
CA ASN A 525 -3.12 -2.76 -4.88
C ASN A 525 -3.49 -1.80 -3.74
N LEU A 526 -2.69 -1.80 -2.67
CA LEU A 526 -2.89 -0.92 -1.52
C LEU A 526 -2.21 0.43 -1.72
N ILE A 527 -0.95 0.43 -2.16
CA ILE A 527 -0.16 1.62 -2.41
C ILE A 527 -0.41 2.06 -3.86
N SER A 528 -1.16 3.14 -4.03
CA SER A 528 -1.52 3.68 -5.34
C SER A 528 -0.34 4.37 -6.01
N ASN A 529 0.51 5.02 -5.22
CA ASN A 529 1.66 5.75 -5.69
C ASN A 529 2.76 5.82 -4.64
N ILE A 530 4.01 5.79 -5.09
CA ILE A 530 5.19 6.04 -4.26
C ILE A 530 5.96 7.17 -4.93
N VAL A 531 5.99 8.33 -4.30
CA VAL A 531 6.71 9.51 -4.79
C VAL A 531 8.06 9.59 -4.09
N GLU A 532 9.12 9.33 -4.83
CA GLU A 532 10.50 9.59 -4.39
C GLU A 532 10.78 11.09 -4.42
N ILE A 533 11.15 11.68 -3.29
CA ILE A 533 11.50 13.11 -3.25
C ILE A 533 12.97 13.25 -3.64
N LEU A 534 13.18 13.73 -4.87
CA LEU A 534 14.50 13.97 -5.43
C LEU A 534 15.23 15.09 -4.67
N ALA A 535 16.52 14.91 -4.45
CA ALA A 535 17.43 15.95 -3.99
C ALA A 535 18.79 15.78 -4.72
N LEU A 536 19.56 16.86 -4.82
CA LEU A 536 20.88 16.82 -5.45
C LEU A 536 21.76 15.75 -4.77
N ASP A 537 22.45 14.95 -5.60
CA ASP A 537 23.34 13.85 -5.20
C ASP A 537 22.72 12.78 -4.29
N ARG A 538 21.38 12.67 -4.27
CA ARG A 538 20.67 11.64 -3.51
C ARG A 538 20.51 10.36 -4.33
N THR A 539 21.16 9.29 -3.90
CA THR A 539 21.00 7.94 -4.44
C THR A 539 20.37 6.95 -3.45
N ASP A 540 20.32 7.31 -2.17
CA ASP A 540 19.65 6.55 -1.11
C ASP A 540 18.30 7.20 -0.77
N TYR A 541 17.22 6.41 -0.84
CA TYR A 541 15.85 6.84 -0.55
C TYR A 541 15.34 6.34 0.80
N SER A 542 16.17 5.65 1.60
CA SER A 542 15.80 5.12 2.93
C SER A 542 15.24 6.19 3.86
N PRO A 543 14.01 6.05 4.37
CA PRO A 543 13.47 6.92 5.40
C PRO A 543 14.16 6.77 6.76
N LYS A 544 13.80 7.67 7.68
CA LYS A 544 14.17 7.55 9.10
C LYS A 544 13.51 6.32 9.73
N ASP A 545 14.25 5.65 10.61
CA ASP A 545 13.72 4.61 11.48
C ASP A 545 12.58 5.17 12.34
N SER A 546 11.36 4.67 12.14
CA SER A 546 10.16 5.09 12.87
C SER A 546 9.00 4.13 12.62
N ALA A 547 8.04 4.12 13.54
CA ALA A 547 6.75 3.49 13.35
C ALA A 547 5.70 4.54 12.99
N TYR A 548 4.85 4.23 12.02
CA TYR A 548 3.82 5.10 11.51
C TYR A 548 2.47 4.40 11.59
N THR A 549 1.43 5.12 12.00
CA THR A 549 0.05 4.61 12.02
C THR A 549 -0.83 5.57 11.24
N ILE A 550 -1.50 5.03 10.23
CA ILE A 550 -2.37 5.77 9.31
C ILE A 550 -3.78 5.27 9.53
N LYS A 551 -4.70 6.20 9.79
CA LYS A 551 -6.13 5.93 9.79
C LYS A 551 -6.69 6.39 8.45
N MET A 552 -7.16 5.45 7.65
CA MET A 552 -7.58 5.71 6.26
C MET A 552 -8.72 6.72 6.13
N LYS A 553 -9.54 6.90 7.19
CA LYS A 553 -10.60 7.93 7.22
C LYS A 553 -10.06 9.36 7.36
N GLU A 554 -8.84 9.53 7.87
CA GLU A 554 -8.24 10.84 8.18
C GLU A 554 -7.23 11.27 7.11
N SER A 555 -6.42 10.35 6.60
CA SER A 555 -5.47 10.58 5.52
C SER A 555 -5.24 9.31 4.69
N SER A 556 -5.20 9.46 3.37
CA SER A 556 -4.81 8.42 2.41
C SER A 556 -3.34 8.52 2.00
N SER A 557 -2.54 9.40 2.63
CA SER A 557 -1.13 9.53 2.31
C SER A 557 -0.25 9.71 3.54
N ILE A 558 1.01 9.29 3.42
CA ILE A 558 2.01 9.47 4.46
C ILE A 558 3.34 9.94 3.89
N ASP A 559 3.92 10.92 4.59
CA ASP A 559 5.24 11.46 4.30
C ASP A 559 6.28 10.79 5.21
N PHE A 560 7.32 10.25 4.59
CA PHE A 560 8.41 9.59 5.27
C PHE A 560 9.64 10.51 5.28
N PRO A 561 10.01 11.11 6.42
CA PRO A 561 11.17 11.98 6.51
C PRO A 561 12.49 11.18 6.43
N LYS A 562 13.56 11.85 6.00
CA LYS A 562 14.93 11.35 6.17
C LYS A 562 15.36 11.44 7.63
N PRO A 563 16.32 10.60 8.07
CA PRO A 563 16.97 10.82 9.36
C PRO A 563 17.63 12.21 9.36
N ASN A 564 17.64 12.85 10.53
CA ASN A 564 18.34 14.13 10.70
C ASN A 564 19.82 13.92 10.36
N SER A 565 20.49 14.97 9.86
CA SER A 565 21.94 14.95 9.55
C SER A 565 22.82 14.52 10.74
N LYS A 566 22.25 14.48 11.95
CA LYS A 566 22.91 14.08 13.19
C LYS A 566 23.02 12.56 13.43
N GLU A 567 22.35 11.70 12.65
CA GLU A 567 22.29 10.24 12.89
C GLU A 567 23.17 9.42 11.91
N ILE A 568 24.15 10.06 11.26
CA ILE A 568 24.93 9.44 10.19
C ILE A 568 25.93 8.41 10.73
N LEU A 569 26.62 8.70 11.84
CA LEU A 569 27.65 7.84 12.44
C LEU A 569 27.33 7.51 13.91
N GLN A 570 27.41 6.23 14.27
CA GLN A 570 27.29 5.78 15.65
C GLN A 570 28.66 5.73 16.31
N MET A 571 28.82 6.46 17.41
CA MET A 571 30.00 6.44 18.27
C MET A 571 29.71 5.59 19.49
N LYS A 572 30.51 4.55 19.72
CA LYS A 572 30.47 3.71 20.91
C LYS A 572 31.71 4.01 21.74
N VAL A 573 31.52 4.43 22.97
CA VAL A 573 32.61 4.67 23.91
C VAL A 573 32.55 3.57 24.97
N PHE A 574 33.64 2.86 25.17
CA PHE A 574 33.79 1.78 26.13
C PHE A 574 34.85 2.14 27.16
N SER A 575 34.62 1.76 28.42
CA SER A 575 35.59 1.76 29.50
C SER A 575 35.86 0.32 29.93
N ASP A 576 37.13 -0.09 30.03
CA ASP A 576 37.53 -1.44 30.44
C ASP A 576 37.85 -1.49 31.95
N PHE A 577 37.26 -2.43 32.68
CA PHE A 577 37.50 -2.63 34.11
C PHE A 577 38.69 -3.54 34.41
N ILE A 578 39.03 -4.48 33.51
CA ILE A 578 40.18 -5.38 33.71
C ILE A 578 41.49 -4.62 33.52
N GLY A 579 41.47 -3.55 32.71
CA GLY A 579 42.58 -2.62 32.52
C GLY A 579 42.82 -1.65 33.69
N LEU A 580 42.04 -1.69 34.78
CA LEU A 580 42.31 -0.86 35.98
C LEU A 580 43.50 -1.36 36.81
N ASN A 581 43.99 -2.58 36.54
CA ASN A 581 45.25 -3.05 37.11
C ASN A 581 46.41 -2.49 36.27
N GLU A 582 47.34 -1.77 36.89
CA GLU A 582 48.47 -1.08 36.23
C GLU A 582 49.35 -2.02 35.39
N GLU A 583 49.28 -3.33 35.61
CA GLU A 583 50.05 -4.34 34.88
C GLU A 583 49.44 -4.73 33.53
N ASN A 584 48.17 -4.40 33.26
CA ASN A 584 47.49 -4.81 32.04
C ASN A 584 47.47 -3.67 31.00
N PRO A 585 48.02 -3.85 29.79
CA PRO A 585 48.06 -2.84 28.73
C PRO A 585 46.72 -2.64 27.99
N ASN A 586 45.60 -3.12 28.53
CA ASN A 586 44.29 -2.92 27.92
C ASN A 586 43.95 -1.43 27.90
N GLY A 587 43.38 -0.95 26.79
CA GLY A 587 42.98 0.45 26.69
C GLY A 587 41.84 0.76 27.68
N LEU A 588 42.12 1.64 28.65
CA LEU A 588 41.14 2.12 29.63
C LEU A 588 39.87 2.63 28.93
N ILE A 589 40.05 3.32 27.81
CA ILE A 589 38.97 3.88 26.99
C ILE A 589 39.13 3.43 25.55
N GLN A 590 38.07 2.88 24.97
CA GLN A 590 38.02 2.47 23.57
C GLN A 590 36.86 3.18 22.87
N LEU A 591 37.14 3.83 21.76
CA LEU A 591 36.15 4.50 20.91
C LEU A 591 35.98 3.68 19.63
N GLU A 592 34.76 3.28 19.31
CA GLU A 592 34.41 2.59 18.07
C GLU A 592 33.42 3.45 17.28
N ILE A 593 33.68 3.67 16.00
CA ILE A 593 32.77 4.35 15.07
C ILE A 593 32.45 3.37 13.95
N ASP A 594 31.16 3.11 13.73
CA ASP A 594 30.70 2.26 12.64
C ASP A 594 29.37 2.73 12.03
N LYS A 595 29.12 2.27 10.80
CA LYS A 595 27.86 2.50 10.07
C LYS A 595 27.54 1.29 9.20
N GLU A 596 26.35 0.73 9.35
CA GLU A 596 25.84 -0.29 8.41
C GLU A 596 25.31 0.42 7.15
N ILE A 597 25.81 0.03 5.98
CA ILE A 597 25.36 0.48 4.67
C ILE A 597 24.66 -0.71 3.99
N PRO A 598 23.34 -0.64 3.74
CA PRO A 598 22.63 -1.73 3.08
C PRO A 598 23.11 -1.89 1.62
N LEU A 599 23.24 -3.13 1.17
CA LEU A 599 23.63 -3.49 -0.20
C LEU A 599 22.51 -4.27 -0.91
N VAL A 600 22.40 -5.57 -0.64
CA VAL A 600 21.33 -6.43 -1.19
C VAL A 600 20.29 -6.69 -0.11
N THR A 601 19.18 -5.96 -0.16
CA THR A 601 18.12 -6.03 0.86
C THR A 601 17.18 -7.23 0.68
N LYS A 602 17.20 -7.88 -0.48
CA LYS A 602 16.34 -9.04 -0.80
C LYS A 602 16.62 -10.23 0.14
N ARG A 603 15.54 -10.85 0.62
CA ARG A 603 15.58 -12.07 1.44
C ARG A 603 14.73 -13.18 0.83
N ILE A 604 15.17 -14.41 0.99
CA ILE A 604 14.43 -15.62 0.60
C ILE A 604 13.67 -16.11 1.83
N ALA A 605 12.34 -16.02 1.77
CA ALA A 605 11.44 -16.59 2.77
C ALA A 605 11.25 -18.08 2.51
N GLN A 606 11.10 -18.88 3.59
CA GLN A 606 10.89 -20.33 3.49
C GLN A 606 11.90 -21.03 2.56
N PRO A 607 13.22 -20.83 2.76
CA PRO A 607 14.23 -21.41 1.89
C PRO A 607 14.04 -22.93 1.81
N TYR A 608 13.82 -23.43 0.59
CA TYR A 608 13.79 -24.87 0.35
C TYR A 608 15.21 -25.40 0.53
N VAL A 609 15.44 -26.13 1.60
CA VAL A 609 16.75 -26.69 1.89
C VAL A 609 16.75 -28.19 1.71
N TRP A 610 17.86 -28.68 1.19
CA TRP A 610 18.16 -30.10 1.02
C TRP A 610 17.85 -30.88 2.31
N ARG A 611 17.18 -32.04 2.16
CA ARG A 611 16.53 -32.81 3.24
C ARG A 611 17.33 -32.95 4.56
N PRO A 612 18.64 -33.24 4.58
CA PRO A 612 19.33 -33.49 5.85
C PRO A 612 19.64 -32.23 6.66
N PHE A 613 19.46 -31.02 6.13
CA PHE A 613 19.58 -29.77 6.90
C PHE A 613 18.23 -29.15 7.25
N ARG A 614 17.12 -29.82 6.94
CA ARG A 614 15.76 -29.30 7.16
C ARG A 614 15.43 -29.09 8.63
N TRP A 615 16.05 -29.85 9.54
CA TRP A 615 15.88 -29.69 10.99
C TRP A 615 16.53 -28.40 11.52
N ALA A 616 17.57 -27.90 10.87
CA ALA A 616 18.28 -26.69 11.26
C ALA A 616 17.59 -25.41 10.76
N ILE A 617 16.60 -25.54 9.87
CA ILE A 617 16.00 -24.41 9.17
C ILE A 617 14.52 -24.36 9.48
N ASN A 618 14.17 -23.39 10.32
CA ASN A 618 12.80 -23.05 10.63
C ASN A 618 12.08 -22.59 9.35
N LYS A 619 10.87 -23.12 9.13
CA LYS A 619 9.98 -22.71 8.02
C LYS A 619 9.67 -21.22 8.06
N TYR A 620 9.79 -20.58 9.22
CA TYR A 620 9.58 -19.15 9.38
C TYR A 620 10.86 -18.32 9.29
N GLY A 621 11.97 -18.93 8.86
CA GLY A 621 13.25 -18.25 8.70
C GLY A 621 13.39 -17.54 7.35
N ASN A 622 14.20 -16.49 7.35
CA ASN A 622 14.56 -15.69 6.19
C ASN A 622 16.06 -15.76 5.96
N ILE A 623 16.50 -16.06 4.73
CA ILE A 623 17.93 -16.05 4.36
C ILE A 623 18.24 -14.84 3.48
N GLY A 624 19.35 -14.16 3.77
CA GLY A 624 19.93 -13.09 2.95
C GLY A 624 21.42 -13.31 2.70
N TYR A 625 21.92 -12.70 1.64
CA TYR A 625 23.33 -12.72 1.25
C TYR A 625 23.77 -11.30 0.89
N PHE A 626 25.00 -10.91 1.24
CA PHE A 626 25.54 -9.59 0.90
C PHE A 626 24.63 -8.44 1.34
N ASN A 627 24.03 -8.56 2.53
CA ASN A 627 22.98 -7.64 2.95
C ASN A 627 23.49 -6.24 3.27
N PHE A 628 24.70 -6.13 3.82
CA PHE A 628 25.30 -4.85 4.18
C PHE A 628 26.82 -4.89 4.13
N PHE A 629 27.39 -3.69 4.04
CA PHE A 629 28.80 -3.39 4.24
C PHE A 629 28.93 -2.41 5.42
N LYS A 630 29.91 -2.63 6.30
CA LYS A 630 30.05 -1.88 7.54
C LYS A 630 31.49 -1.37 7.71
N PRO A 631 31.79 -0.13 7.28
CA PRO A 631 33.04 0.53 7.66
C PRO A 631 33.13 0.65 9.19
N LYS A 632 34.34 0.49 9.71
CA LYS A 632 34.62 0.47 11.13
C LYS A 632 35.93 1.17 11.43
N PHE A 633 35.90 2.04 12.43
CA PHE A 633 37.06 2.70 13.01
C PHE A 633 37.09 2.44 14.50
N VAL A 634 38.26 2.12 15.04
CA VAL A 634 38.47 1.88 16.46
C VAL A 634 39.70 2.66 16.89
N LEU A 635 39.59 3.39 17.99
CA LEU A 635 40.69 4.05 18.66
C LEU A 635 40.75 3.55 20.11
N SER A 636 41.87 2.94 20.47
CA SER A 636 42.13 2.42 21.80
C SER A 636 43.11 3.37 22.50
N LYS A 637 42.68 3.97 23.62
CA LYS A 637 43.59 4.73 24.49
C LYS A 637 44.19 3.79 25.52
N VAL A 638 45.45 3.45 25.34
CA VAL A 638 46.28 2.72 26.31
C VAL A 638 47.00 3.74 27.20
N GLU A 639 47.11 3.45 28.50
CA GLU A 639 47.80 4.33 29.46
C GLU A 639 49.26 4.57 29.08
N ASP A 640 49.81 5.75 29.38
CA ASP A 640 51.14 6.15 28.91
C ASP A 640 52.26 5.20 29.40
N ASN A 641 52.08 4.55 30.56
CA ASN A 641 53.04 3.58 31.10
C ASN A 641 53.08 2.24 30.35
N ASN A 642 52.00 1.86 29.68
CA ASN A 642 51.85 0.59 28.93
C ASN A 642 51.50 0.81 27.46
N ARG A 643 51.78 2.00 26.94
CA ARG A 643 51.35 2.42 25.60
C ARG A 643 52.10 1.73 24.47
N TYR A 644 53.32 1.27 24.75
CA TYR A 644 54.24 0.78 23.75
C TYR A 644 54.47 -0.71 23.93
N LEU A 645 54.42 -1.44 22.81
CA LEU A 645 54.87 -2.81 22.80
C LEU A 645 56.39 -2.83 22.98
N HIS A 646 56.89 -3.72 23.83
CA HIS A 646 58.31 -3.97 23.98
C HIS A 646 58.66 -5.27 23.24
N PRO A 647 59.33 -5.21 22.07
CA PRO A 647 59.85 -6.41 21.44
C PRO A 647 60.79 -7.12 22.40
N LYS A 648 60.66 -8.44 22.49
CA LYS A 648 61.50 -9.26 23.37
C LYS A 648 62.68 -9.79 22.58
N GLU A 649 63.88 -9.74 23.16
CA GLU A 649 65.08 -10.34 22.57
C GLU A 649 65.03 -11.86 22.66
N PHE A 650 65.52 -12.52 21.60
CA PHE A 650 65.78 -13.96 21.62
C PHE A 650 67.25 -14.23 21.87
N ILE A 651 67.50 -15.15 22.81
CA ILE A 651 68.80 -15.79 22.94
C ILE A 651 68.74 -17.01 22.04
N GLU A 652 69.27 -16.91 20.82
CA GLU A 652 69.52 -18.09 20.00
C GLU A 652 70.75 -18.81 20.55
N TYR A 653 70.76 -20.13 20.52
CA TYR A 653 71.95 -20.93 20.82
C TYR A 653 72.47 -21.55 19.52
N ASP A 654 73.78 -21.50 19.31
CA ASP A 654 74.43 -22.20 18.20
C ASP A 654 74.39 -23.73 18.41
N GLU A 655 74.83 -24.50 17.41
CA GLU A 655 74.91 -25.98 17.50
C GLU A 655 75.81 -26.48 18.64
N ALA A 656 76.68 -25.60 19.18
CA ALA A 656 77.55 -25.88 20.32
C ALA A 656 76.94 -25.43 21.68
N GLY A 657 75.68 -24.96 21.69
CA GLY A 657 74.98 -24.50 22.89
C GLY A 657 75.45 -23.14 23.42
N LYS A 658 76.19 -22.34 22.64
CA LYS A 658 76.58 -20.98 23.02
C LYS A 658 75.53 -19.97 22.59
N PRO A 659 75.20 -18.97 23.45
CA PRO A 659 74.28 -17.91 23.08
C PRO A 659 74.87 -17.09 21.93
N ILE A 660 74.18 -17.06 20.80
CA ILE A 660 74.40 -16.14 19.69
C ILE A 660 73.96 -14.75 20.17
N PRO A 661 74.73 -13.67 19.92
CA PRO A 661 74.38 -12.32 20.36
C PRO A 661 72.95 -11.93 19.94
N PRO A 662 72.21 -11.19 20.80
CA PRO A 662 70.84 -10.81 20.53
C PRO A 662 70.79 -9.91 19.28
N GLY A 663 70.32 -10.45 18.17
CA GLY A 663 70.05 -9.72 16.93
C GLY A 663 68.61 -9.87 16.43
N ASN A 664 67.87 -10.83 16.97
CA ASN A 664 66.50 -11.12 16.56
C ASN A 664 65.54 -10.72 17.68
N LEU A 665 64.76 -9.67 17.43
CA LEU A 665 63.63 -9.28 18.27
C LEU A 665 62.39 -10.06 17.85
N GLY A 666 61.43 -10.22 18.74
CA GLY A 666 60.11 -10.69 18.33
C GLY A 666 58.99 -10.40 19.30
N VAL A 667 57.81 -10.60 18.76
CA VAL A 667 56.54 -10.22 19.36
C VAL A 667 55.54 -11.32 19.14
N THR A 668 54.63 -11.49 20.08
CA THR A 668 53.54 -12.43 19.88
C THR A 668 52.45 -11.78 19.04
N THR A 669 51.75 -12.59 18.23
CA THR A 669 50.56 -12.15 17.50
C THR A 669 49.50 -11.55 18.43
N LEU A 670 49.43 -12.06 19.67
CA LEU A 670 48.49 -11.60 20.67
C LEU A 670 48.86 -10.20 21.19
N ASP A 671 50.15 -9.96 21.43
CA ASP A 671 50.66 -8.65 21.87
C ASP A 671 50.44 -7.58 20.81
N LEU A 672 50.66 -7.90 19.53
CA LEU A 672 50.36 -6.97 18.43
C LEU A 672 48.92 -6.48 18.46
N LYS A 673 47.97 -7.39 18.78
CA LYS A 673 46.55 -7.07 18.89
C LYS A 673 46.23 -6.31 20.18
N LEU A 674 46.88 -6.67 21.28
CA LEU A 674 46.66 -6.07 22.60
C LEU A 674 47.10 -4.60 22.64
N TYR A 675 48.25 -4.29 22.06
CA TYR A 675 48.82 -2.93 22.00
C TYR A 675 48.37 -2.14 20.75
N GLU A 676 47.34 -2.61 20.04
CA GLU A 676 46.84 -1.97 18.84
C GLU A 676 46.14 -0.63 19.19
N ARG A 677 46.71 0.47 18.71
CA ARG A 677 46.28 1.83 19.04
C ARG A 677 45.06 2.27 18.25
N PHE A 678 45.04 1.97 16.96
CA PHE A 678 43.86 2.20 16.14
C PHE A 678 43.68 1.08 15.12
N VAL A 679 42.43 0.88 14.73
CA VAL A 679 42.00 -0.08 13.73
C VAL A 679 41.07 0.63 12.75
N ILE A 680 41.32 0.52 11.46
CA ILE A 680 40.39 0.93 10.41
C ILE A 680 40.11 -0.24 9.49
N GLY A 681 38.86 -0.50 9.18
CA GLY A 681 38.52 -1.64 8.35
C GLY A 681 37.09 -1.62 7.89
N THR A 682 36.68 -2.75 7.31
CA THR A 682 35.31 -2.97 6.91
C THR A 682 34.90 -4.41 7.09
N GLU A 683 33.61 -4.62 7.31
CA GLU A 683 32.97 -5.93 7.42
C GLU A 683 31.86 -6.03 6.35
N LEU A 684 31.89 -7.08 5.54
CA LEU A 684 30.88 -7.46 4.58
C LEU A 684 30.05 -8.62 5.15
N ASN A 685 28.72 -8.48 5.17
CA ASN A 685 27.85 -9.58 5.51
C ASN A 685 27.81 -10.61 4.38
N LEU A 686 28.23 -11.85 4.62
CA LEU A 686 28.18 -12.93 3.63
C LEU A 686 26.84 -13.66 3.65
N LEU A 687 26.34 -13.94 4.86
CA LEU A 687 25.11 -14.67 5.10
C LEU A 687 24.35 -14.04 6.27
N LEU A 688 23.04 -13.99 6.13
CA LEU A 688 22.10 -13.62 7.18
C LEU A 688 21.00 -14.69 7.26
N TYR A 689 20.75 -15.22 8.46
CA TYR A 689 19.62 -16.09 8.74
C TYR A 689 18.81 -15.50 9.89
N ASN A 690 17.64 -14.96 9.58
CA ASN A 690 16.76 -14.33 10.56
C ASN A 690 15.59 -15.26 10.89
N ILE A 691 15.28 -15.40 12.18
CA ILE A 691 14.15 -16.16 12.72
C ILE A 691 13.27 -15.18 13.51
N PRO A 692 12.30 -14.51 12.85
CA PRO A 692 11.51 -13.44 13.47
C PRO A 692 10.79 -13.88 14.74
N TYR A 693 10.13 -15.05 14.73
CA TYR A 693 9.42 -15.59 15.90
C TYR A 693 10.33 -15.92 17.08
N GLY A 694 11.60 -16.26 16.81
CA GLY A 694 12.61 -16.49 17.83
C GLY A 694 13.36 -15.22 18.23
N LYS A 695 13.01 -14.06 17.64
CA LYS A 695 13.71 -12.78 17.74
C LYS A 695 15.23 -12.91 17.60
N SER A 696 15.64 -13.80 16.71
CA SER A 696 17.01 -14.29 16.61
C SER A 696 17.54 -14.09 15.20
N THR A 697 18.73 -13.52 15.08
CA THR A 697 19.41 -13.33 13.80
C THR A 697 20.82 -13.89 13.86
N PHE A 698 21.15 -14.78 12.94
CA PHE A 698 22.49 -15.29 12.72
C PHE A 698 23.11 -14.59 11.52
N LEU A 699 24.37 -14.20 11.64
CA LEU A 699 25.13 -13.53 10.60
C LEU A 699 26.48 -14.21 10.44
N ILE A 700 26.97 -14.29 9.21
CA ILE A 700 28.36 -14.60 8.91
C ILE A 700 28.93 -13.39 8.19
N ASN A 701 29.97 -12.80 8.75
CA ASN A 701 30.63 -11.62 8.22
C ASN A 701 32.07 -11.97 7.84
N ALA A 702 32.55 -11.39 6.75
CA ALA A 702 33.97 -11.36 6.42
C ALA A 702 34.47 -9.93 6.48
N GLY A 703 35.68 -9.71 6.95
CA GLY A 703 36.21 -8.37 7.13
C GLY A 703 37.68 -8.27 6.76
N MET A 704 38.12 -7.04 6.55
CA MET A 704 39.51 -6.68 6.35
C MET A 704 39.78 -5.44 7.18
N HIS A 705 40.76 -5.53 8.07
CA HIS A 705 41.16 -4.41 8.91
C HIS A 705 42.64 -4.10 8.75
N PHE A 706 42.97 -2.85 9.01
CA PHE A 706 44.30 -2.30 9.06
C PHE A 706 44.50 -1.72 10.45
N GLY A 707 45.46 -2.27 11.18
CA GLY A 707 45.81 -1.89 12.53
C GLY A 707 47.16 -1.19 12.60
N ARG A 708 47.39 -0.40 13.65
CA ARG A 708 48.72 0.12 13.98
C ARG A 708 49.06 -0.12 15.45
N THR A 709 50.28 -0.58 15.67
CA THR A 709 50.85 -0.81 17.01
C THR A 709 52.16 -0.05 17.12
N ASP A 710 52.28 0.78 18.15
CA ASP A 710 53.51 1.54 18.43
C ASP A 710 54.42 0.69 19.35
N PHE A 711 55.73 0.66 19.13
CA PHE A 711 56.67 -0.12 19.94
C PHE A 711 57.98 0.64 20.22
N VAL A 712 58.70 0.18 21.23
CA VAL A 712 59.97 0.80 21.66
C VAL A 712 61.14 0.20 20.87
N SER A 713 61.90 1.05 20.17
CA SER A 713 63.14 0.63 19.49
C SER A 713 64.25 0.29 20.50
N TYR A 714 65.06 -0.72 20.19
CA TYR A 714 66.06 -1.29 21.10
C TYR A 714 67.46 -0.66 20.98
N ASP A 715 67.63 0.37 20.14
CA ASP A 715 68.93 1.00 19.91
C ASP A 715 69.38 1.86 21.13
N THR A 716 70.24 1.24 21.92
CA THR A 716 71.39 1.73 22.70
C THR A 716 71.42 3.19 23.22
N ILE A 717 71.68 3.28 24.53
CA ILE A 717 72.13 4.42 25.38
C ILE A 717 70.99 5.16 26.13
N PRO A 718 70.91 4.99 27.47
CA PRO A 718 69.96 5.68 28.32
C PRO A 718 70.55 7.02 28.78
N GLU A 719 70.50 8.07 27.97
CA GLU A 719 70.91 9.38 28.51
C GLU A 719 70.15 10.62 28.02
N ILE A 720 69.22 10.51 27.06
CA ILE A 720 68.27 11.62 26.79
C ILE A 720 66.87 11.06 26.50
N THR A 721 65.88 11.63 27.18
CA THR A 721 64.52 11.18 27.47
C THR A 721 63.55 11.06 26.26
N ILE A 722 64.01 10.62 25.09
CA ILE A 722 63.16 10.40 23.91
C ILE A 722 63.65 9.16 23.15
N LYS A 723 63.15 7.98 23.53
CA LYS A 723 63.41 6.74 22.78
C LYS A 723 62.85 6.89 21.35
N PRO A 724 63.59 6.53 20.28
CA PRO A 724 63.08 6.57 18.92
C PRO A 724 61.84 5.67 18.81
N ARG A 725 60.75 6.27 18.32
CA ARG A 725 59.43 5.66 18.24
C ARG A 725 59.31 4.91 16.91
N GLU A 726 59.11 3.61 16.98
CA GLU A 726 58.78 2.81 15.81
C GLU A 726 57.32 2.33 15.87
N TYR A 727 56.78 1.94 14.71
CA TYR A 727 55.43 1.42 14.61
C TYR A 727 55.40 0.32 13.56
N THR A 728 54.52 -0.66 13.79
CA THR A 728 54.17 -1.69 12.83
C THR A 728 52.72 -1.51 12.40
N ASN A 729 52.42 -1.77 11.13
CA ASN A 729 51.06 -1.91 10.66
C ASN A 729 50.69 -3.39 10.56
N THR A 730 49.42 -3.68 10.82
CA THR A 730 48.90 -5.04 10.72
C THR A 730 47.77 -5.12 9.72
N TYR A 731 47.81 -6.12 8.85
CA TYR A 731 46.68 -6.49 7.98
C TYR A 731 45.91 -7.63 8.65
N GLN A 732 44.59 -7.47 8.74
CA GLN A 732 43.72 -8.34 9.53
C GLN A 732 42.48 -8.78 8.74
N PRO A 733 42.62 -9.72 7.78
CA PRO A 733 41.45 -10.41 7.27
C PRO A 733 40.77 -11.17 8.43
N SER A 734 39.45 -11.26 8.37
CA SER A 734 38.65 -11.86 9.44
C SER A 734 37.42 -12.55 8.91
N ILE A 735 36.97 -13.60 9.60
CA ILE A 735 35.64 -14.19 9.45
C ILE A 735 34.98 -14.29 10.82
N GLU A 736 33.71 -13.93 10.92
CA GLU A 736 32.96 -13.90 12.18
C GLU A 736 31.55 -14.44 12.00
N GLY A 737 31.17 -15.40 12.85
CA GLY A 737 29.78 -15.77 13.09
C GLY A 737 29.22 -14.96 14.26
N LEU A 738 28.08 -14.32 14.05
CA LEU A 738 27.39 -13.49 15.03
C LEU A 738 25.96 -14.00 15.22
N TRP A 739 25.56 -14.23 16.46
CA TRP A 739 24.20 -14.53 16.86
C TRP A 739 23.65 -13.39 17.70
N ARG A 740 22.62 -12.73 17.20
CA ARG A 740 21.89 -11.65 17.87
C ARG A 740 20.54 -12.17 18.34
N ILE A 741 20.27 -12.01 19.63
CA ILE A 741 18.95 -12.21 20.24
C ILE A 741 18.44 -10.83 20.63
N SER A 742 17.38 -10.39 19.98
CA SER A 742 16.72 -9.13 20.31
C SER A 742 15.61 -9.46 21.31
N GLY A 743 15.74 -9.05 22.57
CA GLY A 743 14.76 -9.37 23.59
C GLY A 743 13.50 -8.53 23.40
N ASP A 744 13.37 -7.53 24.27
CA ASP A 744 12.38 -6.46 24.12
C ASP A 744 12.98 -5.28 23.34
N GLU A 745 12.21 -4.27 22.95
CA GLU A 745 12.79 -3.06 22.33
C GLU A 745 13.80 -2.34 23.23
N ARG A 746 13.83 -2.69 24.52
CA ARG A 746 14.70 -2.13 25.54
C ARG A 746 16.03 -2.85 25.69
N TYR A 747 16.15 -4.14 25.34
CA TYR A 747 17.39 -4.88 25.60
C TYR A 747 17.64 -6.03 24.63
N GLY A 748 18.90 -6.43 24.51
CA GLY A 748 19.26 -7.59 23.72
C GLY A 748 20.65 -8.11 24.01
N PHE A 749 20.98 -9.19 23.32
CA PHE A 749 22.19 -9.96 23.51
C PHE A 749 22.81 -10.34 22.17
N GLU A 750 24.12 -10.30 22.10
CA GLU A 750 24.93 -10.65 20.93
C GLU A 750 26.07 -11.58 21.38
N PHE A 751 26.17 -12.72 20.73
CA PHE A 751 27.29 -13.63 20.84
C PHE A 751 28.02 -13.69 19.51
N ALA A 752 29.32 -13.41 19.50
CA ALA A 752 30.14 -13.49 18.30
C ALA A 752 31.34 -14.42 18.52
N TYR A 753 31.63 -15.23 17.52
CA TYR A 753 32.85 -16.02 17.42
C TYR A 753 33.50 -15.72 16.07
N GLY A 754 34.76 -15.30 16.09
CA GLY A 754 35.50 -14.97 14.87
C GLY A 754 36.95 -15.38 14.91
N VAL A 755 37.55 -15.43 13.73
CA VAL A 755 38.97 -15.68 13.52
C VAL A 755 39.53 -14.50 12.75
N ASN A 756 40.60 -13.89 13.27
CA ASN A 756 41.32 -12.77 12.69
C ASN A 756 42.76 -13.21 12.42
N TRP A 757 43.29 -12.99 11.22
CA TRP A 757 44.70 -13.22 10.95
C TRP A 757 45.47 -11.91 11.05
N VAL A 758 46.22 -11.68 12.12
CA VAL A 758 46.99 -10.44 12.31
C VAL A 758 48.36 -10.63 11.68
N ILE A 759 48.65 -9.90 10.60
CA ILE A 759 49.91 -10.02 9.85
C ILE A 759 50.64 -8.68 9.91
N SER A 760 51.77 -8.62 10.62
CA SER A 760 52.65 -7.45 10.71
C SER A 760 53.44 -7.20 9.43
N ASP A 761 53.65 -5.94 9.05
CA ASP A 761 54.50 -5.53 7.93
C ASP A 761 55.99 -5.30 8.30
N GLN A 762 56.30 -5.24 9.59
CA GLN A 762 57.65 -5.00 10.10
C GLN A 762 58.64 -6.14 9.77
N GLN A 763 59.88 -5.76 9.43
CA GLN A 763 61.03 -6.67 9.30
C GLN A 763 61.94 -6.72 10.53
N ASN A 764 61.86 -5.72 11.43
CA ASN A 764 62.76 -5.55 12.58
C ASN A 764 62.47 -6.53 13.73
N PHE A 765 61.35 -7.25 13.67
CA PHE A 765 61.02 -8.27 14.65
C PHE A 765 60.34 -9.46 13.96
N THR A 766 60.43 -10.64 14.57
CA THR A 766 59.70 -11.82 14.11
C THR A 766 58.40 -11.99 14.90
N GLN A 767 57.30 -12.21 14.18
CA GLN A 767 55.99 -12.49 14.77
C GLN A 767 55.80 -13.99 14.98
N ARG A 768 55.52 -14.44 16.21
CA ARG A 768 55.29 -15.87 16.54
C ARG A 768 54.10 -16.08 17.48
N SER A 769 53.72 -17.35 17.66
CA SER A 769 52.80 -17.75 18.72
C SER A 769 53.48 -17.70 20.10
N ASN A 770 52.70 -17.55 21.15
CA ASN A 770 53.09 -17.84 22.53
C ASN A 770 52.31 -19.09 22.93
N THR A 771 52.99 -20.23 22.97
CA THR A 771 52.37 -21.55 22.97
C THR A 771 52.14 -22.13 24.35
N PHE A 772 52.67 -21.55 25.43
CA PHE A 772 52.61 -22.19 26.74
C PHE A 772 52.34 -21.30 27.96
N GLY A 773 52.21 -19.98 27.81
CA GLY A 773 52.06 -19.10 29.00
C GLY A 773 53.23 -19.22 29.97
N ILE A 774 54.39 -19.67 29.48
CA ILE A 774 55.64 -19.76 30.21
C ILE A 774 56.39 -18.47 29.90
N ASP A 775 56.75 -17.72 30.94
CA ASP A 775 57.57 -16.50 30.84
C ASP A 775 59.00 -16.76 30.35
N ASN A 776 59.39 -18.03 30.18
CA ASN A 776 60.66 -18.44 29.59
C ASN A 776 60.54 -18.49 28.06
N PHE A 777 60.93 -17.39 27.43
CA PHE A 777 61.11 -17.23 25.99
C PHE A 777 62.31 -18.03 25.40
N LYS A 778 62.89 -18.98 26.15
CA LYS A 778 64.08 -19.74 25.73
C LYS A 778 63.85 -20.65 24.53
N ASP A 779 62.60 -21.03 24.25
CA ASP A 779 62.24 -21.98 23.19
C ASP A 779 61.48 -21.33 22.01
N PHE A 780 61.60 -20.01 21.83
CA PHE A 780 60.82 -19.25 20.83
C PHE A 780 61.09 -19.67 19.37
N LYS A 781 62.25 -20.30 19.09
CA LYS A 781 62.64 -20.82 17.77
C LYS A 781 61.74 -21.98 17.31
N ASP A 782 61.25 -22.77 18.25
CA ASP A 782 60.43 -23.97 17.99
C ASP A 782 58.93 -23.63 17.88
N LEU A 783 58.56 -22.34 18.02
CA LEU A 783 57.18 -21.91 17.94
C LEU A 783 56.74 -21.67 16.50
N ASP A 784 55.63 -22.31 16.15
CA ASP A 784 54.99 -22.16 14.85
C ASP A 784 54.65 -20.69 14.59
N LYS A 785 54.93 -20.24 13.36
CA LYS A 785 54.43 -18.96 12.84
C LYS A 785 52.91 -19.03 12.81
N GLN A 786 52.26 -18.33 13.75
CA GLN A 786 50.81 -18.34 13.85
C GLN A 786 50.26 -16.92 13.89
N TYR A 787 49.58 -16.55 12.82
CA TYR A 787 48.96 -15.24 12.66
C TYR A 787 47.48 -15.21 13.10
N ALA A 788 46.88 -16.39 13.31
CA ALA A 788 45.46 -16.51 13.64
C ALA A 788 45.19 -16.30 15.15
N ILE A 789 44.29 -15.36 15.42
CA ILE A 789 43.65 -15.11 16.72
C ILE A 789 42.18 -15.49 16.59
N GLN A 790 41.67 -16.27 17.54
CA GLN A 790 40.24 -16.47 17.71
C GLN A 790 39.69 -15.48 18.74
N ARG A 791 38.49 -14.97 18.48
CA ARG A 791 37.81 -13.98 19.29
C ARG A 791 36.43 -14.49 19.67
N VAL A 792 36.14 -14.47 20.97
CA VAL A 792 34.80 -14.66 21.52
C VAL A 792 34.33 -13.33 22.07
N THR A 793 33.14 -12.87 21.67
CA THR A 793 32.52 -11.65 22.21
C THR A 793 31.11 -11.97 22.71
N LEU A 794 30.83 -11.55 23.94
CA LEU A 794 29.50 -11.49 24.53
C LEU A 794 29.16 -10.02 24.72
N LEU A 795 28.06 -9.56 24.15
CA LEU A 795 27.60 -8.20 24.30
C LEU A 795 26.13 -8.22 24.72
N ALA A 796 25.82 -7.53 25.80
CA ALA A 796 24.46 -7.20 26.21
C ALA A 796 24.26 -5.70 26.08
N TYR A 797 23.07 -5.27 25.68
CA TYR A 797 22.75 -3.85 25.57
C TYR A 797 21.39 -3.52 26.20
N LEU A 798 21.29 -2.28 26.68
CA LEU A 798 20.07 -1.67 27.23
C LEU A 798 19.85 -0.31 26.57
N ASN A 799 18.73 -0.12 25.92
CA ASN A 799 18.30 1.15 25.33
C ASN A 799 17.73 2.03 26.44
N VAL A 800 18.37 3.18 26.70
CA VAL A 800 18.02 4.06 27.82
C VAL A 800 16.75 4.87 27.53
N ASN A 801 16.45 5.09 26.24
CA ASN A 801 15.27 5.79 25.77
C ASN A 801 14.58 4.98 24.65
N GLN A 802 13.26 5.07 24.54
CA GLN A 802 12.44 4.50 23.47
C GLN A 802 12.89 4.97 22.08
N ASN A 803 13.37 6.23 21.97
CA ASN A 803 13.89 6.78 20.71
C ASN A 803 15.27 6.21 20.31
N ARG A 804 15.82 5.25 21.07
CA ARG A 804 17.15 4.62 20.85
C ARG A 804 18.33 5.61 20.80
N GLU A 805 18.14 6.83 21.29
CA GLU A 805 19.11 7.93 21.35
C GLU A 805 20.12 7.77 22.50
N GLY A 806 20.73 6.60 22.59
CA GLY A 806 21.55 6.25 23.75
C GLY A 806 21.37 4.80 24.13
N ARG A 807 22.44 4.03 24.11
CA ARG A 807 22.43 2.63 24.54
C ARG A 807 23.57 2.39 25.50
N LEU A 808 23.30 1.70 26.60
CA LEU A 808 24.30 1.16 27.49
C LEU A 808 24.69 -0.24 27.01
N PHE A 809 25.97 -0.55 27.11
CA PHE A 809 26.52 -1.85 26.70
C PHE A 809 27.30 -2.44 27.85
N PHE A 810 27.17 -3.74 27.98
CA PHE A 810 28.10 -4.58 28.70
C PHE A 810 28.73 -5.53 27.69
N ARG A 811 30.06 -5.59 27.64
CA ARG A 811 30.79 -6.40 26.68
C ARG A 811 31.91 -7.18 27.38
N TYR A 812 31.89 -8.49 27.21
CA TYR A 812 33.03 -9.36 27.49
C TYR A 812 33.64 -9.79 26.17
N ARG A 813 34.95 -9.63 26.01
CA ARG A 813 35.67 -10.06 24.81
C ARG A 813 36.91 -10.83 25.24
N SER A 814 37.09 -12.03 24.69
CA SER A 814 38.31 -12.82 24.88
C SER A 814 38.97 -13.05 23.53
N ASN A 815 40.25 -12.72 23.43
CA ASN A 815 41.08 -12.99 22.27
C ASN A 815 42.13 -14.01 22.68
N SER A 816 42.22 -15.11 21.95
CA SER A 816 43.26 -16.11 22.20
C SER A 816 43.94 -16.48 20.90
N GLN A 817 45.16 -16.98 20.99
CA GLN A 817 45.81 -17.55 19.82
C GLN A 817 45.07 -18.84 19.40
N TRP A 818 44.88 -19.03 18.10
CA TRP A 818 44.32 -20.27 17.54
C TRP A 818 45.06 -21.51 18.10
N ARG A 819 44.35 -22.59 18.44
CA ARG A 819 44.90 -23.79 19.12
C ARG A 819 45.44 -23.59 20.56
N PHE A 820 45.67 -22.36 21.02
CA PHE A 820 46.23 -22.05 22.34
C PHE A 820 45.27 -21.20 23.18
N PHE A 821 44.12 -21.78 23.57
CA PHE A 821 43.10 -21.09 24.38
C PHE A 821 43.63 -20.57 25.72
N LYS A 822 44.65 -21.21 26.31
CA LYS A 822 45.29 -20.75 27.55
C LYS A 822 46.03 -19.43 27.39
N ASN A 823 46.55 -19.16 26.18
CA ASN A 823 47.18 -17.89 25.87
C ASN A 823 46.12 -16.94 25.31
N ASN A 824 45.49 -16.19 26.21
CA ASN A 824 44.46 -15.24 25.89
C ASN A 824 44.62 -13.94 26.68
N TYR A 825 44.03 -12.87 26.18
CA TYR A 825 43.67 -11.73 27.01
C TYR A 825 42.17 -11.52 26.89
N SER A 826 41.58 -11.00 27.97
CA SER A 826 40.16 -10.73 28.05
C SER A 826 39.92 -9.27 28.46
N GLN A 827 38.80 -8.73 27.99
CA GLN A 827 38.35 -7.37 28.20
C GLN A 827 36.94 -7.41 28.77
N LEU A 828 36.69 -6.61 29.80
CA LEU A 828 35.38 -6.48 30.41
C LEU A 828 34.99 -5.02 30.41
N GLN A 829 34.09 -4.66 29.50
CA GLN A 829 33.83 -3.28 29.16
C GLN A 829 32.39 -2.91 29.44
N ILE A 830 32.18 -1.71 30.00
CA ILE A 830 30.89 -1.03 29.96
C ILE A 830 31.02 0.12 28.98
N GLY A 831 30.02 0.31 28.15
CA GLY A 831 30.03 1.38 27.17
C GLY A 831 28.71 2.10 27.02
N TYR A 832 28.78 3.23 26.32
CA TYR A 832 27.63 4.02 25.91
C TYR A 832 27.75 4.32 24.42
N THR A 833 26.64 4.20 23.68
CA THR A 833 26.58 4.63 22.27
C THR A 833 25.79 5.91 22.14
N THR A 834 26.35 6.84 21.38
CA THR A 834 25.71 8.10 20.99
C THR A 834 25.91 8.34 19.49
N SER A 835 25.11 9.22 18.91
CA SER A 835 25.33 9.67 17.53
C SER A 835 26.36 10.79 17.52
N LEU A 836 27.39 10.68 16.66
CA LEU A 836 28.61 11.51 16.70
C LEU A 836 28.36 13.02 16.48
N THR A 837 27.16 13.40 16.04
CA THR A 837 26.78 14.78 15.71
C THR A 837 25.61 15.30 16.56
N LYS A 838 25.18 14.57 17.60
CA LYS A 838 24.17 15.06 18.55
C LYS A 838 24.86 15.80 19.69
N ARG A 839 24.57 17.10 19.82
CA ARG A 839 24.85 17.86 21.05
C ARG A 839 23.87 17.38 22.12
N VAL A 840 24.38 17.08 23.31
CA VAL A 840 23.55 17.02 24.51
C VAL A 840 23.23 18.47 24.85
N ASP A 841 21.95 18.83 24.83
CA ASP A 841 21.50 20.16 25.23
C ASP A 841 21.87 20.48 26.67
#